data_AF-A0A7V7DUG6-F1
#
_entry.id   AF-A0A7V7DUG6-F1
#
_cell.length_a   1.000
_cell.length_b   1.000
_cell.length_c   1.000
_cell.angle_alpha   90.00
_cell.angle_beta   90.00
_cell.angle_gamma   90.00
#
_symmetry.space_group_name_H-M   'P 1'
#
loop_
_entity.id
_entity.type
_entity.pdbx_description
1 polymer ?
#
loop_
_entity_poly.entity_id
_entity_poly.type
_entity_poly.pdbx_seq_one_letter_code
_entity_poly.pdbx_strand_id
1 'polypeptide(L)'
;MAEQVKMPASLRNHLEAKMIGQEIDGFTIRDVLGCGNTAVTYDVRDKYDIPWALKLVMRESYGGRAPFREISRFADTEDDRFLVFPKEIGDWILNLGRKSYEFVWFKSKPVRGVTLKSFLESGTNFSAHTEILRYVENLTVALEELGRLGFSHGDLHDRNIMRQVIGEKGTNPEVRYVIIDFSEAHPLEETQEGLLKDTECLGNHLRSFYDVICQRETITREDERVLAAIAHIPGLLNGAAAESTGISKPSDVLTRIKGALAATKEAPRQLKDPFEPLNTENITNDALLADLCLTKMPWTSKLEKIGNVLLIGPRGCGKTMIFRRLRLKTKIVAGKKREIKDDPYVCFYLPCESLFFMRFSDLSDVDINKNKQSLILYFNMAILAEVASTLSILPVTLGPVSKSVITKLGELLKEELGPSWEKLRFPPSIVDLDELISHAGSSMRYIRKSIAYGECIEARGSTDFVTQLVGTLKKEIPALSQRYFIFSLDDYTEGRVPMALQEALHPVVCQRSSDICFKISAHMFGSIYHFPRPLALDEGRNIEVINLGSAYLKLNKRRKEGKLLLRILNERFKHCEGYEGTIEEWLGKTMYPGGRTLSRALHDENTRSKVHYYGIECLMDLCTGDYSEMIRMVGEIFREAGKRPGAKSKKIAPSVQDRAIYRVSREYLSRILHIRPDGPNLFDIVESFGNLSKNLLYERKPVRQGTTSKGRTRREPYDLLTVYVDAITRASQAAQNVWQRLQQASIFVDVGLATSQRSVVADRATLRRIYCPALRTTLTSSEHLQLSKEQFEYFMDKPQEFCKDHFRRVLKQSDQAKLWDEDKALQKSIKEESPPQHIPTEKDRVDFTAKAPTNWTVAVNSLTPLTPVADAIQKNAEFDLFIGALGFEERTTKGAAALVERGVKVLNAVLLEFDRYYEANEKRRATYEILIGQLTSGKAHRPFNSPVDNPDHGFPMRMGALLGTVTQKKCPRILFDCTSCPSLILSKTLSALLRHPCELTILYSEAEQYFPTPEEWEVTEHKAYMMRVRGPFEGIRYVAKPPMLQADDTGEQPVLLVLFPTFNKERTDGVLADLNPAERIWFFGEPHDLEKNLYRIEMEKSYAAPLICPEDKWSLLTTFDYRKTLLALGGIYAEYRFDYRIVIMPHGSKAQTLGANLFAATHETSMVFAMPQEYNPDKYSKGCIQVWAIPLGETAGLVEKLRLARALGRR
;
A
#
# COMPACT_ATOMS: atom_id res chain seq x y z
N MET A 1 -57.76 8.36 -4.42
CA MET A 1 -57.45 8.57 -5.85
C MET A 1 -58.36 7.65 -6.65
N ALA A 2 -58.89 8.08 -7.81
CA ALA A 2 -59.51 7.13 -8.73
C ALA A 2 -58.38 6.25 -9.30
N GLU A 3 -58.52 4.93 -9.29
CA GLU A 3 -57.50 4.04 -9.87
C GLU A 3 -57.42 4.29 -11.38
N GLN A 4 -56.21 4.50 -11.91
CA GLN A 4 -56.00 4.60 -13.36
C GLN A 4 -56.53 3.34 -14.06
N VAL A 5 -57.36 3.52 -15.07
CA VAL A 5 -58.00 2.41 -15.79
C VAL A 5 -56.97 1.76 -16.71
N LYS A 6 -56.74 0.46 -16.52
CA LYS A 6 -55.84 -0.31 -17.40
C LYS A 6 -56.46 -0.49 -18.78
N MET A 7 -55.69 -0.19 -19.82
CA MET A 7 -56.07 -0.47 -21.21
C MET A 7 -56.26 -1.97 -21.43
N PRO A 8 -57.37 -2.41 -22.04
CA PRO A 8 -57.55 -3.79 -22.47
C PRO A 8 -56.38 -4.27 -23.34
N ALA A 9 -55.93 -5.51 -23.18
CA ALA A 9 -54.79 -6.05 -23.92
C ALA A 9 -54.97 -5.96 -25.45
N SER A 10 -56.21 -6.16 -25.94
CA SER A 10 -56.53 -6.02 -27.37
C SER A 10 -56.38 -4.59 -27.89
N LEU A 11 -56.71 -3.58 -27.06
CA LEU A 11 -56.55 -2.17 -27.39
C LEU A 11 -55.07 -1.78 -27.36
N ARG A 12 -54.34 -2.23 -26.34
CA ARG A 12 -52.91 -2.00 -26.20
C ARG A 12 -52.11 -2.55 -27.38
N ASN A 13 -52.36 -3.79 -27.77
CA ASN A 13 -51.71 -4.40 -28.93
C ASN A 13 -52.05 -3.67 -30.23
N HIS A 14 -53.26 -3.12 -30.35
CA HIS A 14 -53.64 -2.31 -31.50
C HIS A 14 -52.84 -1.00 -31.53
N LEU A 15 -52.83 -0.28 -30.41
CA LEU A 15 -52.11 0.99 -30.27
C LEU A 15 -50.62 0.81 -30.54
N GLU A 16 -50.01 -0.26 -30.03
CA GLU A 16 -48.58 -0.52 -30.23
C GLU A 16 -48.24 -0.96 -31.66
N ALA A 17 -49.01 -1.88 -32.25
CA ALA A 17 -48.62 -2.51 -33.51
C ALA A 17 -49.21 -1.88 -34.79
N LYS A 18 -50.28 -1.08 -34.69
CA LYS A 18 -51.05 -0.63 -35.87
C LYS A 18 -51.14 0.88 -36.07
N MET A 19 -50.57 1.67 -35.16
CA MET A 19 -50.68 3.12 -35.20
C MET A 19 -49.53 3.81 -35.94
N ILE A 20 -48.42 3.13 -36.24
CA ILE A 20 -47.31 3.71 -37.00
C ILE A 20 -47.80 4.14 -38.40
N GLY A 21 -47.54 5.41 -38.75
CA GLY A 21 -48.00 6.04 -39.99
C GLY A 21 -49.45 6.58 -39.96
N GLN A 22 -50.20 6.37 -38.87
CA GLN A 22 -51.51 6.97 -38.67
C GLN A 22 -51.40 8.40 -38.13
N GLU A 23 -52.51 9.14 -38.19
CA GLU A 23 -52.60 10.50 -37.68
C GLU A 23 -53.52 10.57 -36.45
N ILE A 24 -53.09 11.31 -35.44
CA ILE A 24 -53.90 11.68 -34.26
C ILE A 24 -53.92 13.21 -34.21
N ASP A 25 -55.08 13.80 -34.47
CA ASP A 25 -55.34 15.25 -34.31
C ASP A 25 -54.26 16.18 -34.92
N GLY A 26 -53.88 15.94 -36.19
CA GLY A 26 -52.84 16.71 -36.86
C GLY A 26 -51.41 16.17 -36.69
N PHE A 27 -51.21 15.11 -35.88
CA PHE A 27 -49.91 14.52 -35.60
C PHE A 27 -49.73 13.15 -36.27
N THR A 28 -48.75 13.04 -37.16
CA THR A 28 -48.37 11.77 -37.82
C THR A 28 -47.45 10.96 -36.92
N ILE A 29 -47.84 9.72 -36.61
CA ILE A 29 -47.06 8.80 -35.76
C ILE A 29 -45.89 8.20 -36.55
N ARG A 30 -44.68 8.33 -36.00
CA ARG A 30 -43.45 7.78 -36.59
C ARG A 30 -43.00 6.50 -35.88
N ASP A 31 -43.08 6.46 -34.56
CA ASP A 31 -42.63 5.33 -33.78
C ASP A 31 -43.33 5.27 -32.41
N VAL A 32 -43.24 4.12 -31.74
CA VAL A 32 -43.70 3.93 -30.36
C VAL A 32 -42.54 4.17 -29.41
N LEU A 33 -42.66 5.16 -28.53
CA LEU A 33 -41.65 5.48 -27.50
C LEU A 33 -41.84 4.63 -26.23
N GLY A 34 -43.07 4.22 -25.94
CA GLY A 34 -43.34 3.33 -24.81
C GLY A 34 -44.82 2.94 -24.70
N CYS A 35 -45.09 1.71 -24.29
CA CYS A 35 -46.45 1.18 -24.13
C CYS A 35 -46.63 0.64 -22.70
N GLY A 36 -47.42 1.34 -21.89
CA GLY A 36 -47.71 1.00 -20.51
C GLY A 36 -49.05 0.28 -20.33
N ASN A 37 -49.41 0.01 -19.07
CA ASN A 37 -50.72 -0.56 -18.76
C ASN A 37 -51.88 0.45 -18.90
N THR A 38 -51.59 1.74 -18.77
CA THR A 38 -52.60 2.82 -18.67
C THR A 38 -52.43 3.90 -19.74
N ALA A 39 -51.29 3.96 -20.41
CA ALA A 39 -50.97 4.93 -21.45
C ALA A 39 -50.04 4.36 -22.53
N VAL A 40 -50.02 5.01 -23.71
CA VAL A 40 -49.03 4.77 -24.78
C VAL A 40 -48.42 6.10 -25.21
N THR A 41 -47.12 6.13 -25.48
CA THR A 41 -46.40 7.33 -25.91
C THR A 41 -45.79 7.10 -27.28
N TYR A 42 -46.02 8.02 -28.21
CA TYR A 42 -45.52 7.99 -29.59
C TYR A 42 -44.51 9.10 -29.87
N ASP A 43 -43.56 8.84 -30.78
CA ASP A 43 -42.84 9.90 -31.51
C ASP A 43 -43.72 10.32 -32.69
N VAL A 44 -44.08 11.60 -32.75
CA VAL A 44 -44.97 12.13 -33.76
C VAL A 44 -44.37 13.34 -34.47
N ARG A 45 -44.92 13.68 -35.63
CA ARG A 45 -44.62 14.90 -36.39
C ARG A 45 -45.89 15.71 -36.54
N ASP A 46 -45.84 17.01 -36.26
CA ASP A 46 -46.97 17.89 -36.54
C ASP A 46 -47.05 18.25 -38.03
N LYS A 47 -48.04 19.07 -38.40
CA LYS A 47 -48.24 19.57 -39.77
C LYS A 47 -47.06 20.36 -40.36
N TYR A 48 -46.08 20.76 -39.55
CA TYR A 48 -44.86 21.44 -39.95
C TYR A 48 -43.61 20.53 -39.89
N ASP A 49 -43.82 19.22 -39.73
CA ASP A 49 -42.78 18.20 -39.55
C ASP A 49 -41.88 18.41 -38.31
N ILE A 50 -42.40 19.10 -37.29
CA ILE A 50 -41.68 19.30 -36.02
C ILE A 50 -41.88 18.05 -35.13
N PRO A 51 -40.80 17.53 -34.50
CA PRO A 51 -40.88 16.33 -33.67
C PRO A 51 -41.49 16.58 -32.29
N TRP A 52 -42.42 15.72 -31.88
CA TRP A 52 -43.10 15.76 -30.58
C TRP A 52 -43.23 14.36 -29.96
N ALA A 53 -43.34 14.30 -28.63
CA ALA A 53 -43.80 13.12 -27.93
C ALA A 53 -45.30 13.28 -27.63
N LEU A 54 -46.11 12.29 -28.01
CA LEU A 54 -47.57 12.30 -27.80
C LEU A 54 -47.96 11.14 -26.90
N LYS A 55 -48.34 11.43 -25.64
CA LYS A 55 -48.79 10.42 -24.67
C LYS A 55 -50.32 10.36 -24.68
N LEU A 56 -50.89 9.20 -24.97
CA LEU A 56 -52.32 8.93 -24.93
C LEU A 56 -52.70 8.16 -23.67
N VAL A 57 -53.69 8.67 -22.96
CA VAL A 57 -54.24 8.11 -21.73
C VAL A 57 -55.74 7.94 -21.90
N MET A 58 -56.32 6.83 -21.45
CA MET A 58 -57.77 6.64 -21.46
C MET A 58 -58.45 7.75 -20.67
N ARG A 59 -59.46 8.41 -21.23
CA ARG A 59 -60.18 9.50 -20.57
C ARG A 59 -60.85 9.07 -19.27
N GLU A 60 -61.32 7.83 -19.22
CA GLU A 60 -61.90 7.20 -18.04
C GLU A 60 -60.96 7.18 -16.82
N SER A 61 -59.63 7.21 -17.06
CA SER A 61 -58.62 7.25 -15.99
C SER A 61 -58.62 8.56 -15.17
N TYR A 62 -59.24 9.63 -15.68
CA TYR A 62 -59.29 10.93 -14.98
C TYR A 62 -60.53 11.08 -14.07
N GLY A 63 -61.56 10.24 -14.21
CA GLY A 63 -62.78 10.32 -13.41
C GLY A 63 -63.44 11.71 -13.45
N GLY A 64 -63.62 12.35 -12.30
CA GLY A 64 -64.13 13.73 -12.16
C GLY A 64 -63.06 14.84 -12.17
N ARG A 65 -61.78 14.51 -12.37
CA ARG A 65 -60.69 15.49 -12.50
C ARG A 65 -60.68 16.05 -13.93
N ALA A 66 -60.53 17.37 -14.07
CA ALA A 66 -60.42 18.00 -15.38
C ALA A 66 -58.95 17.97 -15.85
N PRO A 67 -58.59 17.23 -16.92
CA PRO A 67 -57.21 17.15 -17.41
C PRO A 67 -56.67 18.52 -17.86
N PHE A 68 -57.55 19.47 -18.20
CA PHE A 68 -57.21 20.86 -18.50
C PHE A 68 -56.55 21.63 -17.34
N ARG A 69 -56.84 21.28 -16.08
CA ARG A 69 -56.24 21.97 -14.91
C ARG A 69 -54.75 21.64 -14.73
N GLU A 70 -54.27 20.52 -15.24
CA GLU A 70 -52.87 20.06 -15.11
C GLU A 70 -51.92 20.80 -16.07
N ILE A 71 -52.37 21.17 -17.27
CA ILE A 71 -51.52 21.83 -18.28
C ILE A 71 -51.50 23.35 -18.15
N SER A 72 -52.63 23.97 -17.79
CA SER A 72 -52.68 25.41 -17.55
C SER A 72 -51.72 25.88 -16.44
N ARG A 73 -51.19 24.95 -15.63
CA ARG A 73 -50.22 25.21 -14.57
C ARG A 73 -48.77 25.30 -15.05
N PHE A 74 -48.44 24.68 -16.19
CA PHE A 74 -47.07 24.58 -16.71
C PHE A 74 -46.91 25.12 -18.14
N ALA A 75 -48.00 25.58 -18.76
CA ALA A 75 -48.01 26.09 -20.14
C ALA A 75 -47.06 27.29 -20.37
N ASP A 76 -46.81 28.09 -19.32
CA ASP A 76 -45.94 29.27 -19.36
C ASP A 76 -44.49 29.00 -18.88
N THR A 77 -44.15 27.74 -18.55
CA THR A 77 -42.83 27.38 -18.00
C THR A 77 -41.82 27.11 -19.11
N GLU A 78 -40.69 27.83 -19.12
CA GLU A 78 -39.64 27.72 -20.15
C GLU A 78 -38.42 26.85 -19.77
N ASP A 79 -38.35 26.26 -18.57
CA ASP A 79 -37.18 25.44 -18.18
C ASP A 79 -37.25 24.00 -18.72
N ASP A 80 -36.95 23.85 -20.01
CA ASP A 80 -36.87 22.57 -20.71
C ASP A 80 -35.60 21.74 -20.38
N ARG A 81 -34.70 22.24 -19.50
CA ARG A 81 -33.35 21.68 -19.41
C ARG A 81 -33.34 20.34 -18.69
N PHE A 82 -34.13 20.22 -17.61
CA PHE A 82 -34.19 19.02 -16.77
C PHE A 82 -35.62 18.55 -16.46
N LEU A 83 -36.64 19.32 -16.86
CA LEU A 83 -38.06 19.02 -16.67
C LEU A 83 -38.76 19.06 -18.04
N VAL A 84 -39.61 18.08 -18.36
CA VAL A 84 -40.36 18.05 -19.62
C VAL A 84 -41.85 18.05 -19.34
N PHE A 85 -42.42 19.24 -19.39
CA PHE A 85 -43.84 19.47 -19.20
C PHE A 85 -44.66 19.21 -20.47
N PRO A 86 -45.93 18.77 -20.32
CA PRO A 86 -46.89 18.80 -21.42
C PRO A 86 -47.20 20.24 -21.82
N LYS A 87 -47.12 20.54 -23.12
CA LYS A 87 -47.37 21.86 -23.71
C LYS A 87 -48.80 22.03 -24.23
N GLU A 88 -49.40 20.95 -24.69
CA GLU A 88 -50.74 20.96 -25.28
C GLU A 88 -51.47 19.67 -24.94
N ILE A 89 -52.79 19.74 -24.98
CA ILE A 89 -53.71 18.63 -24.77
C ILE A 89 -54.83 18.69 -25.77
N GLY A 90 -55.29 17.51 -26.12
CA GLY A 90 -56.54 17.37 -26.82
C GLY A 90 -57.16 16.03 -26.53
N ASP A 91 -58.28 15.84 -27.21
CA ASP A 91 -59.11 14.66 -27.04
C ASP A 91 -59.09 13.88 -28.34
N TRP A 92 -59.07 12.57 -28.22
CA TRP A 92 -59.08 11.70 -29.38
C TRP A 92 -59.94 10.49 -29.15
N ILE A 93 -60.72 10.11 -30.15
CA ILE A 93 -61.64 8.99 -30.08
C ILE A 93 -61.18 7.93 -31.09
N LEU A 94 -60.85 6.75 -30.59
CA LEU A 94 -60.50 5.60 -31.41
C LEU A 94 -61.67 4.61 -31.50
N ASN A 95 -62.15 4.38 -32.72
CA ASN A 95 -63.18 3.40 -33.00
C ASN A 95 -62.56 2.07 -33.45
N LEU A 96 -62.68 1.02 -32.63
CA LEU A 96 -62.24 -0.34 -32.96
C LEU A 96 -63.45 -1.28 -33.05
N GLY A 97 -63.92 -1.52 -34.27
CA GLY A 97 -65.13 -2.32 -34.52
C GLY A 97 -66.37 -1.60 -33.99
N ARG A 98 -67.09 -2.21 -33.04
CA ARG A 98 -68.29 -1.63 -32.39
C ARG A 98 -68.01 -0.92 -31.07
N LYS A 99 -66.74 -0.80 -30.65
CA LYS A 99 -66.35 -0.12 -29.41
C LYS A 99 -65.61 1.17 -29.74
N SER A 100 -65.96 2.22 -29.02
CA SER A 100 -65.29 3.52 -29.06
C SER A 100 -64.49 3.69 -27.77
N TYR A 101 -63.26 4.16 -27.89
CA TYR A 101 -62.38 4.44 -26.76
C TYR A 101 -61.99 5.91 -26.79
N GLU A 102 -62.31 6.63 -25.72
CA GLU A 102 -61.95 8.04 -25.58
C GLU A 102 -60.58 8.16 -24.89
N PHE A 103 -59.71 8.95 -25.50
CA PHE A 103 -58.39 9.27 -25.03
C PHE A 103 -58.23 10.76 -24.81
N VAL A 104 -57.36 11.08 -23.87
CA VAL A 104 -56.77 12.39 -23.70
C VAL A 104 -55.30 12.25 -24.12
N TRP A 105 -54.85 13.09 -25.05
CA TRP A 105 -53.46 13.10 -25.49
C TRP A 105 -52.70 14.30 -24.93
N PHE A 106 -51.43 14.10 -24.57
CA PHE A 106 -50.52 15.13 -24.06
C PHE A 106 -49.35 15.28 -25.02
N LYS A 107 -49.13 16.51 -25.51
CA LYS A 107 -47.99 16.85 -26.36
C LYS A 107 -46.85 17.40 -25.50
N SER A 108 -45.68 16.77 -25.57
CA SER A 108 -44.47 17.24 -24.89
C SER A 108 -43.25 17.17 -25.81
N LYS A 109 -42.16 17.80 -25.37
CA LYS A 109 -40.88 17.77 -26.11
C LYS A 109 -40.32 16.34 -26.10
N PRO A 110 -39.84 15.81 -27.24
CA PRO A 110 -39.28 14.48 -27.27
C PRO A 110 -37.91 14.44 -26.60
N VAL A 111 -37.72 13.47 -25.70
CA VAL A 111 -36.46 13.24 -24.99
C VAL A 111 -35.75 12.05 -25.63
N ARG A 112 -34.71 12.33 -26.42
CA ARG A 112 -33.89 11.28 -27.06
C ARG A 112 -32.89 10.73 -26.04
N GLY A 113 -33.13 9.54 -25.53
CA GLY A 113 -32.33 8.89 -24.49
C GLY A 113 -32.92 7.54 -24.09
N VAL A 114 -32.38 6.94 -23.03
CA VAL A 114 -32.93 5.72 -22.41
C VAL A 114 -33.42 6.04 -21.01
N THR A 115 -34.39 5.29 -20.49
CA THR A 115 -34.79 5.43 -19.08
C THR A 115 -33.61 5.07 -18.16
N LEU A 116 -33.55 5.66 -16.96
CA LEU A 116 -32.54 5.31 -15.96
C LEU A 116 -32.57 3.81 -15.67
N LYS A 117 -33.77 3.23 -15.58
CA LYS A 117 -33.95 1.79 -15.42
C LYS A 117 -33.26 0.98 -16.53
N SER A 118 -33.57 1.27 -17.79
CA SER A 118 -32.99 0.56 -18.93
C SER A 118 -31.47 0.72 -19.02
N PHE A 119 -30.95 1.89 -18.62
CA PHE A 119 -29.51 2.14 -18.56
C PHE A 119 -28.81 1.29 -17.50
N LEU A 120 -29.38 1.20 -16.29
CA LEU A 120 -28.79 0.41 -15.21
C LEU A 120 -28.86 -1.10 -15.49
N GLU A 121 -29.89 -1.55 -16.23
CA GLU A 121 -30.06 -2.95 -16.64
C GLU A 121 -29.23 -3.35 -17.88
N SER A 122 -28.72 -2.39 -18.67
CA SER A 122 -28.03 -2.70 -19.94
C SER A 122 -26.61 -3.29 -19.76
N GLY A 123 -26.06 -3.27 -18.55
CA GLY A 123 -24.69 -3.70 -18.28
C GLY A 123 -23.61 -2.81 -18.91
N THR A 124 -23.97 -1.61 -19.37
CA THR A 124 -23.02 -0.66 -19.95
C THR A 124 -22.04 -0.16 -18.88
N ASN A 125 -20.74 -0.18 -19.17
CA ASN A 125 -19.72 0.32 -18.24
C ASN A 125 -19.73 1.86 -18.19
N PHE A 126 -19.55 2.45 -17.01
CA PHE A 126 -19.56 3.91 -16.80
C PHE A 126 -18.62 4.34 -15.65
N SER A 127 -18.08 5.57 -15.66
CA SER A 127 -17.39 6.12 -14.47
C SER A 127 -18.41 6.36 -13.36
N ALA A 128 -18.24 5.69 -12.21
CA ALA A 128 -19.16 5.84 -11.08
C ALA A 128 -19.17 7.27 -10.55
N HIS A 129 -18.02 7.95 -10.52
CA HIS A 129 -17.93 9.31 -9.99
C HIS A 129 -18.67 10.29 -10.88
N THR A 130 -18.37 10.28 -12.19
CA THR A 130 -19.00 11.18 -13.16
C THR A 130 -20.50 10.94 -13.24
N GLU A 131 -20.93 9.68 -13.31
CA GLU A 131 -22.34 9.33 -13.50
C GLU A 131 -23.20 9.72 -12.27
N ILE A 132 -22.73 9.39 -11.05
CA ILE A 132 -23.43 9.73 -9.81
C ILE A 132 -23.49 11.23 -9.58
N LEU A 133 -22.38 11.94 -9.77
CA LEU A 133 -22.38 13.40 -9.59
C LEU A 133 -23.33 14.07 -10.58
N ARG A 134 -23.32 13.68 -11.86
CA ARG A 134 -24.23 14.24 -12.86
C ARG A 134 -25.68 13.93 -12.56
N TYR A 135 -25.98 12.70 -12.19
CA TYR A 135 -27.32 12.30 -11.77
C TYR A 135 -27.82 13.16 -10.60
N VAL A 136 -27.07 13.23 -9.49
CA VAL A 136 -27.49 13.98 -8.30
C VAL A 136 -27.58 15.47 -8.59
N GLU A 137 -26.64 16.04 -9.33
CA GLU A 137 -26.67 17.45 -9.72
C GLU A 137 -27.93 17.79 -10.54
N ASN A 138 -28.23 17.01 -11.59
CA ASN A 138 -29.37 17.29 -12.47
C ASN A 138 -30.70 17.11 -11.74
N LEU A 139 -30.88 16.04 -10.98
CA LEU A 139 -32.14 15.79 -10.26
C LEU A 139 -32.35 16.79 -9.12
N THR A 140 -31.28 17.21 -8.43
CA THR A 140 -31.39 18.25 -7.40
C THR A 140 -31.91 19.56 -8.00
N VAL A 141 -31.32 20.00 -9.11
CA VAL A 141 -31.74 21.23 -9.81
C VAL A 141 -33.18 21.10 -10.31
N ALA A 142 -33.54 19.94 -10.88
CA ALA A 142 -34.89 19.69 -11.38
C ALA A 142 -35.94 19.75 -10.27
N LEU A 143 -35.70 19.12 -9.12
CA LEU A 143 -36.63 19.11 -8.00
C LEU A 143 -36.74 20.47 -7.31
N GLU A 144 -35.64 21.21 -7.15
CA GLU A 144 -35.70 22.55 -6.59
C GLU A 144 -36.48 23.52 -7.50
N GLU A 145 -36.31 23.40 -8.82
CA GLU A 145 -37.07 24.18 -9.79
C GLU A 145 -38.55 23.82 -9.76
N LEU A 146 -38.89 22.53 -9.67
CA LEU A 146 -40.28 22.07 -9.52
C LEU A 146 -40.91 22.62 -8.22
N GLY A 147 -40.15 22.61 -7.12
CA GLY A 147 -40.57 23.20 -5.86
C GLY A 147 -40.76 24.72 -5.93
N ARG A 148 -39.90 25.43 -6.67
CA ARG A 148 -40.03 26.87 -6.93
C ARG A 148 -41.30 27.21 -7.70
N LEU A 149 -41.71 26.33 -8.60
CA LEU A 149 -42.98 26.45 -9.32
C LEU A 149 -44.20 26.11 -8.44
N GLY A 150 -43.99 25.64 -7.21
CA GLY A 150 -45.05 25.33 -6.25
C GLY A 150 -45.61 23.92 -6.38
N PHE A 151 -44.87 22.97 -6.97
CA PHE A 151 -45.33 21.61 -7.25
C PHE A 151 -44.41 20.52 -6.70
N SER A 152 -44.98 19.34 -6.50
CA SER A 152 -44.28 18.05 -6.39
C SER A 152 -44.65 17.16 -7.58
N HIS A 153 -43.76 16.24 -7.95
CA HIS A 153 -43.92 15.29 -9.04
C HIS A 153 -44.94 14.20 -8.71
N GLY A 154 -44.89 13.64 -7.49
CA GLY A 154 -45.91 12.72 -6.97
C GLY A 154 -45.79 11.26 -7.44
N ASP A 155 -45.14 11.00 -8.57
CA ASP A 155 -44.82 9.64 -9.06
C ASP A 155 -43.38 9.53 -9.60
N LEU A 156 -42.40 10.03 -8.85
CA LEU A 156 -41.01 10.03 -9.30
C LEU A 156 -40.37 8.64 -9.11
N HIS A 157 -40.00 7.99 -10.21
CA HIS A 157 -39.29 6.69 -10.20
C HIS A 157 -38.34 6.55 -11.41
N ASP A 158 -37.51 5.50 -11.43
CA ASP A 158 -36.43 5.29 -12.42
C ASP A 158 -36.89 5.25 -13.89
N ARG A 159 -38.15 4.89 -14.18
CA ARG A 159 -38.71 4.97 -15.55
C ARG A 159 -39.15 6.37 -15.99
N ASN A 160 -39.34 7.29 -15.04
CA ASN A 160 -39.73 8.68 -15.27
C ASN A 160 -38.49 9.60 -15.31
N ILE A 161 -37.29 9.01 -15.35
CA ILE A 161 -36.02 9.71 -15.51
C ILE A 161 -35.38 9.20 -16.80
N MET A 162 -35.08 10.13 -17.70
CA MET A 162 -34.41 9.86 -18.96
C MET A 162 -32.94 10.27 -18.88
N ARG A 163 -32.05 9.34 -19.21
CA ARG A 163 -30.63 9.58 -19.42
C ARG A 163 -30.40 9.92 -20.89
N GLN A 164 -29.96 11.14 -21.16
CA GLN A 164 -29.58 11.62 -22.48
C GLN A 164 -28.07 11.75 -22.59
N VAL A 165 -27.54 11.43 -23.77
CA VAL A 165 -26.16 11.75 -24.14
C VAL A 165 -26.23 12.80 -25.25
N ILE A 166 -26.03 14.06 -24.87
CA ILE A 166 -26.12 15.19 -25.81
C ILE A 166 -24.80 15.32 -26.53
N GLY A 167 -24.85 15.35 -27.87
CA GLY A 167 -23.64 15.38 -28.68
C GLY A 167 -22.94 14.02 -28.73
N GLU A 168 -23.69 12.92 -28.76
CA GLU A 168 -23.17 11.54 -28.89
C GLU A 168 -22.23 11.36 -30.10
N LYS A 169 -22.42 12.17 -31.17
CA LYS A 169 -21.54 12.24 -32.35
C LYS A 169 -20.60 13.46 -32.36
N GLY A 170 -20.63 14.28 -31.31
CA GLY A 170 -19.81 15.49 -31.14
C GLY A 170 -18.56 15.21 -30.29
N THR A 171 -17.66 16.19 -30.22
CA THR A 171 -16.35 16.08 -29.53
C THR A 171 -16.44 16.04 -28.01
N ASN A 172 -17.65 16.10 -27.46
CA ASN A 172 -17.88 16.15 -26.04
C ASN A 172 -19.33 15.73 -25.66
N PRO A 173 -19.58 14.42 -25.51
CA PRO A 173 -20.87 13.94 -25.06
C PRO A 173 -21.16 14.39 -23.63
N GLU A 174 -22.24 15.13 -23.44
CA GLU A 174 -22.73 15.55 -22.12
C GLU A 174 -23.81 14.56 -21.65
N VAL A 175 -23.59 13.93 -20.49
CA VAL A 175 -24.63 13.12 -19.84
C VAL A 175 -25.58 14.04 -19.09
N ARG A 176 -26.87 13.91 -19.38
CA ARG A 176 -27.94 14.69 -18.77
C ARG A 176 -29.08 13.79 -18.31
N TYR A 177 -29.57 14.04 -17.10
CA TYR A 177 -30.77 13.40 -16.58
C TYR A 177 -31.96 14.36 -16.60
N VAL A 178 -33.09 13.90 -17.12
CA VAL A 178 -34.29 14.69 -17.35
C VAL A 178 -35.50 13.97 -16.76
N ILE A 179 -36.32 14.68 -15.98
CA ILE A 179 -37.58 14.17 -15.43
C ILE A 179 -38.67 14.33 -16.49
N ILE A 180 -39.43 13.27 -16.69
CA ILE A 180 -40.57 13.18 -17.61
C ILE A 180 -41.81 12.70 -16.85
N ASP A 181 -42.98 12.89 -17.46
CA ASP A 181 -44.26 12.35 -16.97
C ASP A 181 -44.83 12.97 -15.67
N PHE A 182 -45.35 14.19 -15.80
CA PHE A 182 -45.93 14.97 -14.69
C PHE A 182 -47.44 14.74 -14.48
N SER A 183 -47.97 13.58 -14.88
CA SER A 183 -49.41 13.31 -14.83
C SER A 183 -50.00 13.19 -13.41
N GLU A 184 -49.16 12.92 -12.40
CA GLU A 184 -49.56 12.87 -10.98
C GLU A 184 -49.04 14.08 -10.16
N ALA A 185 -48.52 15.11 -10.85
CA ALA A 185 -47.98 16.30 -10.20
C ALA A 185 -49.08 17.13 -9.52
N HIS A 186 -48.80 17.61 -8.31
CA HIS A 186 -49.79 18.32 -7.48
C HIS A 186 -49.18 19.53 -6.72
N PRO A 187 -49.99 20.55 -6.37
CA PRO A 187 -49.49 21.74 -5.69
C PRO A 187 -48.99 21.44 -4.27
N LEU A 188 -47.91 22.10 -3.86
CA LEU A 188 -47.33 21.93 -2.52
C LEU A 188 -48.25 22.42 -1.39
N GLU A 189 -49.21 23.31 -1.67
CA GLU A 189 -50.22 23.78 -0.71
C GLU A 189 -51.15 22.65 -0.23
N GLU A 190 -51.34 21.59 -1.04
CA GLU A 190 -52.15 20.42 -0.67
C GLU A 190 -51.37 19.41 0.18
N THR A 191 -50.03 19.38 0.10
CA THR A 191 -49.14 18.54 0.91
C THR A 191 -47.72 19.14 0.98
N GLN A 192 -47.37 19.82 2.08
CA GLN A 192 -45.99 20.31 2.30
C GLN A 192 -44.92 19.19 2.28
N GLU A 193 -45.33 17.93 2.46
CA GLU A 193 -44.48 16.73 2.38
C GLU A 193 -44.12 16.26 0.95
N GLY A 194 -44.77 16.78 -0.10
CA GLY A 194 -44.68 16.22 -1.46
C GLY A 194 -43.27 16.26 -2.05
N LEU A 195 -42.58 17.40 -1.95
CA LEU A 195 -41.21 17.55 -2.47
C LEU A 195 -40.18 16.72 -1.69
N LEU A 196 -40.42 16.51 -0.40
CA LEU A 196 -39.58 15.65 0.44
C LEU A 196 -39.73 14.18 0.02
N LYS A 197 -40.95 13.74 -0.30
CA LYS A 197 -41.21 12.39 -0.87
C LYS A 197 -40.52 12.19 -2.23
N ASP A 198 -40.55 13.19 -3.11
CA ASP A 198 -39.79 13.11 -4.38
C ASP A 198 -38.26 13.07 -4.12
N THR A 199 -37.80 13.77 -3.08
CA THR A 199 -36.39 13.71 -2.65
C THR A 199 -36.01 12.33 -2.12
N GLU A 200 -36.92 11.63 -1.43
CA GLU A 200 -36.71 10.25 -0.96
C GLU A 200 -36.46 9.29 -2.13
N CYS A 201 -37.09 9.51 -3.28
CA CYS A 201 -36.86 8.71 -4.49
C CYS A 201 -35.41 8.80 -5.02
N LEU A 202 -34.68 9.89 -4.76
CA LEU A 202 -33.24 9.95 -5.06
C LEU A 202 -32.46 8.89 -4.29
N GLY A 203 -32.84 8.58 -3.06
CA GLY A 203 -32.26 7.51 -2.26
C GLY A 203 -32.40 6.14 -2.93
N ASN A 204 -33.59 5.85 -3.46
CA ASN A 204 -33.85 4.61 -4.19
C ASN A 204 -33.02 4.50 -5.47
N HIS A 205 -32.89 5.59 -6.23
CA HIS A 205 -32.09 5.59 -7.45
C HIS A 205 -30.59 5.46 -7.16
N LEU A 206 -30.08 6.15 -6.13
CA LEU A 206 -28.70 6.00 -5.66
C LEU A 206 -28.39 4.56 -5.22
N ARG A 207 -29.37 3.87 -4.62
CA ARG A 207 -29.28 2.45 -4.30
C ARG A 207 -29.20 1.58 -5.56
N SER A 208 -29.95 1.89 -6.61
CA SER A 208 -29.86 1.17 -7.89
C SER A 208 -28.50 1.34 -8.54
N PHE A 209 -27.92 2.55 -8.54
CA PHE A 209 -26.54 2.75 -8.99
C PHE A 209 -25.55 1.97 -8.15
N TYR A 210 -25.69 2.03 -6.83
CA TYR A 210 -24.84 1.31 -5.89
C TYR A 210 -24.84 -0.19 -6.18
N ASP A 211 -26.01 -0.79 -6.39
CA ASP A 211 -26.14 -2.21 -6.67
C ASP A 211 -25.46 -2.60 -8.00
N VAL A 212 -25.60 -1.77 -9.06
CA VAL A 212 -24.92 -1.99 -10.35
C VAL A 212 -23.40 -1.86 -10.25
N ILE A 213 -22.90 -0.83 -9.54
CA ILE A 213 -21.46 -0.63 -9.36
C ILE A 213 -20.85 -1.78 -8.53
N CYS A 214 -21.56 -2.27 -7.51
CA CYS A 214 -21.14 -3.40 -6.69
C CYS A 214 -21.06 -4.73 -7.45
N GLN A 215 -21.80 -4.88 -8.56
CA GLN A 215 -21.81 -6.10 -9.38
C GLN A 215 -20.73 -6.14 -10.47
N ARG A 216 -19.87 -5.11 -10.56
CA ARG A 216 -18.76 -5.10 -11.51
C ARG A 216 -17.75 -6.19 -11.19
N GLU A 217 -17.26 -6.90 -12.22
CA GLU A 217 -16.19 -7.91 -12.08
C GLU A 217 -14.94 -7.35 -11.39
N THR A 218 -14.69 -6.04 -11.53
CA THR A 218 -13.61 -5.32 -10.87
C THR A 218 -14.14 -3.99 -10.35
N ILE A 219 -14.13 -3.82 -9.02
CA ILE A 219 -14.47 -2.56 -8.36
C ILE A 219 -13.20 -1.71 -8.29
N THR A 220 -13.22 -0.52 -8.90
CA THR A 220 -12.09 0.42 -8.88
C THR A 220 -12.07 1.25 -7.59
N ARG A 221 -10.93 1.86 -7.25
CA ARG A 221 -10.82 2.75 -6.08
C ARG A 221 -11.80 3.93 -6.12
N GLU A 222 -12.11 4.41 -7.32
CA GLU A 222 -13.13 5.43 -7.57
C GLU A 222 -14.53 4.90 -7.27
N ASP A 223 -14.87 3.70 -7.77
CA ASP A 223 -16.12 3.02 -7.42
C ASP A 223 -16.24 2.85 -5.90
N GLU A 224 -15.17 2.48 -5.21
CA GLU A 224 -15.19 2.34 -3.75
C GLU A 224 -15.43 3.66 -3.02
N ARG A 225 -14.86 4.77 -3.50
CA ARG A 225 -15.10 6.11 -2.94
C ARG A 225 -16.54 6.54 -3.15
N VAL A 226 -17.08 6.32 -4.35
CA VAL A 226 -18.47 6.66 -4.68
C VAL A 226 -19.43 5.81 -3.87
N LEU A 227 -19.19 4.50 -3.75
CA LEU A 227 -19.98 3.60 -2.92
C LEU A 227 -19.92 4.01 -1.44
N ALA A 228 -18.76 4.43 -0.93
CA ALA A 228 -18.63 4.94 0.44
C ALA A 228 -19.39 6.25 0.63
N ALA A 229 -19.32 7.17 -0.34
CA ALA A 229 -20.05 8.43 -0.28
C ALA A 229 -21.58 8.24 -0.34
N ILE A 230 -22.06 7.29 -1.16
CA ILE A 230 -23.47 6.89 -1.18
C ILE A 230 -23.86 6.29 0.19
N ALA A 231 -23.04 5.37 0.74
CA ALA A 231 -23.29 4.72 2.02
C ALA A 231 -23.32 5.68 3.23
N HIS A 232 -22.67 6.85 3.13
CA HIS A 232 -22.72 7.91 4.14
C HIS A 232 -24.06 8.69 4.19
N ILE A 233 -25.05 8.32 3.36
CA ILE A 233 -26.43 8.82 3.43
C ILE A 233 -27.40 7.67 3.81
N PRO A 234 -27.20 6.99 4.96
CA PRO A 234 -27.90 5.74 5.28
C PRO A 234 -29.40 5.92 5.50
N GLY A 235 -29.85 7.13 5.87
CA GLY A 235 -31.27 7.40 6.10
C GLY A 235 -32.13 7.28 4.83
N LEU A 236 -31.71 7.89 3.72
CA LEU A 236 -32.45 7.80 2.46
C LEU A 236 -32.36 6.43 1.78
N LEU A 237 -31.23 5.73 1.92
CA LEU A 237 -31.04 4.41 1.33
C LEU A 237 -31.94 3.32 1.94
N ASN A 238 -32.37 3.55 3.19
CA ASN A 238 -33.22 2.64 3.96
C ASN A 238 -34.71 3.04 3.92
N GLY A 239 -35.10 4.01 3.09
CA GLY A 239 -36.47 4.47 2.98
C GLY A 239 -36.97 5.22 4.22
N ALA A 240 -36.07 5.80 5.03
CA ALA A 240 -36.47 6.67 6.12
C ALA A 240 -36.91 8.04 5.56
N ALA A 241 -37.92 8.66 6.19
CA ALA A 241 -38.44 9.95 5.77
C ALA A 241 -37.34 11.02 5.74
N ALA A 242 -37.27 11.85 4.71
CA ALA A 242 -36.18 12.81 4.50
C ALA A 242 -35.91 13.70 5.74
N GLU A 243 -36.98 14.13 6.43
CA GLU A 243 -36.91 14.94 7.66
C GLU A 243 -36.15 14.24 8.79
N SER A 244 -36.37 12.93 8.98
CA SER A 244 -35.72 12.12 10.02
C SER A 244 -34.20 11.97 9.81
N THR A 245 -33.72 12.33 8.61
CA THR A 245 -32.32 12.23 8.20
C THR A 245 -31.63 13.60 8.19
N GLY A 246 -32.31 14.67 8.60
CA GLY A 246 -31.82 16.05 8.57
C GLY A 246 -31.67 16.62 7.15
N ILE A 247 -32.41 16.08 6.18
CA ILE A 247 -32.48 16.61 4.80
C ILE A 247 -33.74 17.45 4.71
N SER A 248 -33.52 18.74 4.48
CA SER A 248 -34.58 19.75 4.44
C SER A 248 -34.92 20.18 3.01
N LYS A 249 -34.01 19.92 2.07
CA LYS A 249 -34.14 20.25 0.64
C LYS A 249 -33.30 19.33 -0.23
N PRO A 250 -33.60 19.18 -1.54
CA PRO A 250 -32.84 18.33 -2.46
C PRO A 250 -31.33 18.63 -2.47
N SER A 251 -30.91 19.91 -2.39
CA SER A 251 -29.49 20.27 -2.38
C SER A 251 -28.69 19.75 -1.19
N ASP A 252 -29.34 19.40 -0.08
CA ASP A 252 -28.65 18.78 1.06
C ASP A 252 -28.09 17.39 0.68
N VAL A 253 -28.76 16.65 -0.21
CA VAL A 253 -28.26 15.37 -0.75
C VAL A 253 -26.99 15.58 -1.56
N LEU A 254 -27.00 16.57 -2.45
CA LEU A 254 -25.83 16.93 -3.26
C LEU A 254 -24.66 17.38 -2.39
N THR A 255 -24.90 18.25 -1.40
CA THR A 255 -23.88 18.70 -0.47
C THR A 255 -23.32 17.56 0.37
N ARG A 256 -24.16 16.60 0.79
CA ARG A 256 -23.69 15.41 1.53
C ARG A 256 -22.91 14.44 0.67
N ILE A 257 -23.31 14.19 -0.58
CA ILE A 257 -22.52 13.34 -1.49
C ILE A 257 -21.19 14.00 -1.84
N LYS A 258 -21.19 15.28 -2.22
CA LYS A 258 -19.94 16.03 -2.46
C LYS A 258 -19.09 16.10 -1.19
N GLY A 259 -19.75 16.33 -0.05
CA GLY A 259 -19.16 16.36 1.27
C GLY A 259 -18.55 15.01 1.63
N ALA A 260 -19.22 13.89 1.42
CA ALA A 260 -18.72 12.54 1.74
C ALA A 260 -17.62 12.09 0.78
N LEU A 261 -17.73 12.43 -0.51
CA LEU A 261 -16.65 12.27 -1.49
C LEU A 261 -15.41 13.10 -1.11
N ALA A 262 -15.60 14.22 -0.40
CA ALA A 262 -14.51 15.04 0.15
C ALA A 262 -14.08 14.65 1.59
N ALA A 263 -14.98 14.06 2.39
CA ALA A 263 -14.86 13.82 3.83
C ALA A 263 -14.46 12.39 4.19
N THR A 264 -14.21 11.52 3.21
CA THR A 264 -13.23 10.44 3.36
C THR A 264 -11.86 11.11 3.59
N LYS A 265 -11.65 11.42 4.87
CA LYS A 265 -10.93 12.56 5.48
C LYS A 265 -9.76 13.14 4.68
N GLU A 266 -9.82 14.44 4.43
CA GLU A 266 -8.60 15.26 4.42
C GLU A 266 -7.88 15.00 5.75
N ALA A 267 -6.73 14.34 5.70
CA ALA A 267 -5.94 14.05 6.89
C ALA A 267 -5.69 15.36 7.68
N PRO A 268 -5.60 15.33 9.02
CA PRO A 268 -5.39 16.55 9.80
C PRO A 268 -4.12 17.29 9.36
N ARG A 269 -4.19 18.63 9.27
CA ARG A 269 -3.04 19.51 8.93
C ARG A 269 -2.15 19.80 10.16
N GLN A 270 -2.23 18.96 11.18
CA GLN A 270 -1.45 19.05 12.40
C GLN A 270 -0.94 17.66 12.78
N LEU A 271 0.20 17.64 13.47
CA LEU A 271 0.76 16.47 14.10
C LEU A 271 0.02 16.19 15.42
N LYS A 272 -0.19 14.91 15.72
CA LYS A 272 -0.68 14.47 17.05
C LYS A 272 0.43 14.52 18.10
N ASP A 273 1.64 14.23 17.68
CA ASP A 273 2.85 14.21 18.50
C ASP A 273 3.99 14.83 17.65
N PRO A 274 4.81 15.76 18.16
CA PRO A 274 5.86 16.39 17.35
C PRO A 274 7.00 15.42 16.99
N PHE A 275 7.08 14.27 17.65
CA PHE A 275 8.07 13.22 17.40
C PHE A 275 7.60 12.16 16.40
N GLU A 276 6.31 12.19 16.02
CA GLU A 276 5.72 11.25 15.07
C GLU A 276 4.92 11.98 13.98
N PRO A 277 4.72 11.38 12.79
CA PRO A 277 5.40 10.18 12.32
C PRO A 277 6.86 10.46 11.92
N LEU A 278 7.72 9.45 12.05
CA LEU A 278 9.14 9.49 11.64
C LEU A 278 9.34 9.22 10.14
N ASN A 279 8.54 8.31 9.58
CA ASN A 279 8.51 8.00 8.16
C ASN A 279 7.65 9.03 7.42
N THR A 280 8.13 9.48 6.26
CA THR A 280 7.40 10.48 5.46
C THR A 280 6.12 9.92 4.86
N GLU A 281 6.07 8.63 4.52
CA GLU A 281 4.89 7.95 3.97
C GLU A 281 3.69 7.98 4.92
N ASN A 282 3.95 8.05 6.23
CA ASN A 282 2.90 8.16 7.26
C ASN A 282 2.33 9.58 7.36
N ILE A 283 2.94 10.57 6.69
CA ILE A 283 2.36 11.92 6.56
C ILE A 283 1.42 11.90 5.36
N THR A 284 0.16 11.59 5.62
CA THR A 284 -0.90 11.43 4.61
C THR A 284 -1.45 12.77 4.11
N ASN A 285 -1.31 13.86 4.86
CA ASN A 285 -1.67 15.21 4.41
C ASN A 285 -0.48 15.89 3.70
N ASP A 286 -0.58 16.06 2.38
CA ASP A 286 0.41 16.76 1.56
C ASP A 286 0.61 18.24 1.95
N ALA A 287 -0.42 18.93 2.44
CA ALA A 287 -0.31 20.28 2.98
C ALA A 287 0.54 20.33 4.26
N LEU A 288 0.34 19.36 5.17
CA LEU A 288 1.18 19.22 6.36
C LEU A 288 2.62 18.89 5.99
N LEU A 289 2.83 17.96 5.06
CA LEU A 289 4.17 17.65 4.54
C LEU A 289 4.85 18.90 3.97
N ALA A 290 4.11 19.70 3.20
CA ALA A 290 4.63 20.92 2.61
C ALA A 290 5.02 21.99 3.64
N ASP A 291 4.32 22.03 4.77
CA ASP A 291 4.60 22.95 5.88
C ASP A 291 5.78 22.46 6.75
N LEU A 292 5.91 21.14 6.97
CA LEU A 292 7.02 20.55 7.73
C LEU A 292 8.35 20.55 6.95
N CYS A 293 8.32 20.48 5.62
CA CYS A 293 9.53 20.46 4.79
C CYS A 293 10.11 21.88 4.62
N LEU A 294 11.33 22.10 5.12
CA LEU A 294 12.02 23.39 4.99
C LEU A 294 12.45 23.67 3.54
N THR A 295 12.05 24.81 2.98
CA THR A 295 12.30 25.20 1.58
C THR A 295 13.74 25.66 1.29
N LYS A 296 14.45 26.16 2.30
CA LYS A 296 15.81 26.73 2.16
C LYS A 296 16.89 25.79 2.68
N MET A 297 16.91 24.55 2.19
CA MET A 297 18.04 23.65 2.48
C MET A 297 19.21 23.96 1.53
N PRO A 298 20.47 23.71 1.93
CA PRO A 298 21.63 24.00 1.08
C PRO A 298 21.63 23.30 -0.28
N TRP A 299 20.90 22.19 -0.42
CA TRP A 299 20.85 21.35 -1.62
C TRP A 299 19.55 21.47 -2.44
N THR A 300 18.51 22.17 -1.96
CA THR A 300 17.22 22.26 -2.70
C THR A 300 17.38 22.98 -4.04
N SER A 301 18.18 24.04 -4.08
CA SER A 301 18.44 24.81 -5.32
C SER A 301 19.11 24.00 -6.43
N LYS A 302 19.79 22.89 -6.11
CA LYS A 302 20.35 21.97 -7.12
C LYS A 302 19.29 21.01 -7.65
N LEU A 303 18.38 20.56 -6.79
CA LEU A 303 17.28 19.67 -7.19
C LEU A 303 16.24 20.39 -8.06
N GLU A 304 16.06 21.69 -7.85
CA GLU A 304 15.14 22.51 -8.65
C GLU A 304 15.66 22.73 -10.08
N LYS A 305 16.97 22.75 -10.33
CA LYS A 305 17.55 23.00 -11.67
C LYS A 305 17.31 21.86 -12.65
N ILE A 306 17.33 22.18 -13.94
CA ILE A 306 17.33 21.17 -14.99
C ILE A 306 18.61 20.31 -14.97
N GLY A 307 18.48 19.02 -15.26
CA GLY A 307 19.56 18.03 -15.25
C GLY A 307 19.24 16.84 -14.34
N ASN A 308 19.71 15.64 -14.71
CA ASN A 308 19.47 14.45 -13.91
C ASN A 308 20.28 14.51 -12.61
N VAL A 309 19.67 14.15 -11.48
CA VAL A 309 20.33 14.17 -10.15
C VAL A 309 20.12 12.84 -9.44
N LEU A 310 21.19 12.32 -8.85
CA LEU A 310 21.15 11.20 -7.91
C LEU A 310 21.34 11.73 -6.48
N LEU A 311 20.31 11.62 -5.66
CA LEU A 311 20.28 12.03 -4.26
C LEU A 311 20.52 10.82 -3.35
N ILE A 312 21.70 10.72 -2.77
CA ILE A 312 22.07 9.63 -1.84
C ILE A 312 22.23 10.15 -0.41
N GLY A 313 22.12 9.25 0.55
CA GLY A 313 22.39 9.54 1.95
C GLY A 313 21.73 8.53 2.89
N PRO A 314 22.01 8.64 4.20
CA PRO A 314 21.51 7.69 5.19
C PRO A 314 19.98 7.62 5.23
N ARG A 315 19.42 6.52 5.74
CA ARG A 315 17.97 6.44 6.04
C ARG A 315 17.60 7.57 7.02
N GLY A 316 16.41 8.15 6.84
CA GLY A 316 15.93 9.24 7.71
C GLY A 316 16.52 10.63 7.43
N CYS A 317 17.26 10.84 6.33
CA CYS A 317 17.82 12.16 5.98
C CYS A 317 16.88 13.11 5.22
N GLY A 318 15.62 12.71 5.00
CA GLY A 318 14.59 13.56 4.39
C GLY A 318 14.52 13.54 2.85
N LYS A 319 15.14 12.56 2.17
CA LYS A 319 15.08 12.41 0.69
C LYS A 319 13.63 12.44 0.17
N THR A 320 12.78 11.56 0.71
CA THR A 320 11.35 11.47 0.37
C THR A 320 10.59 12.76 0.63
N MET A 321 10.83 13.42 1.78
CA MET A 321 10.20 14.72 2.08
C MET A 321 10.53 15.77 1.03
N ILE A 322 11.80 15.85 0.61
CA ILE A 322 12.23 16.82 -0.40
C ILE A 322 11.54 16.53 -1.74
N PHE A 323 11.49 15.27 -2.17
CA PHE A 323 10.87 14.90 -3.45
C PHE A 323 9.35 15.16 -3.45
N ARG A 324 8.63 14.71 -2.40
CA ARG A 324 7.19 15.00 -2.25
C ARG A 324 6.92 16.51 -2.15
N ARG A 325 7.83 17.31 -1.59
CA ARG A 325 7.70 18.77 -1.52
C ARG A 325 7.84 19.47 -2.87
N LEU A 326 8.68 18.94 -3.77
CA LEU A 326 8.87 19.49 -5.11
C LEU A 326 7.64 19.24 -6.01
N ARG A 327 6.95 18.11 -5.78
CA ARG A 327 5.75 17.66 -6.52
C ARG A 327 4.69 18.76 -6.64
N LEU A 328 4.17 18.95 -7.86
CA LEU A 328 3.16 19.96 -8.15
C LEU A 328 1.85 19.69 -7.39
N LYS A 329 1.38 18.45 -7.37
CA LYS A 329 0.19 18.01 -6.63
C LYS A 329 0.24 18.41 -5.15
N THR A 330 1.36 18.16 -4.48
CA THR A 330 1.57 18.59 -3.08
C THR A 330 1.42 20.10 -2.91
N LYS A 331 2.03 20.89 -3.81
CA LYS A 331 1.95 22.37 -3.76
C LYS A 331 0.52 22.88 -3.97
N ILE A 332 -0.23 22.26 -4.86
CA ILE A 332 -1.65 22.56 -5.12
C ILE A 332 -2.48 22.33 -3.85
N VAL A 333 -2.40 21.13 -3.27
CA VAL A 333 -3.12 20.76 -2.05
C VAL A 333 -2.71 21.66 -0.87
N ALA A 334 -1.43 21.99 -0.78
CA ALA A 334 -0.90 22.89 0.24
C ALA A 334 -1.26 24.38 0.06
N GLY A 335 -1.89 24.75 -1.06
CA GLY A 335 -2.25 26.13 -1.37
C GLY A 335 -1.05 27.06 -1.63
N LYS A 336 0.10 26.53 -2.08
CA LYS A 336 1.34 27.32 -2.30
C LYS A 336 1.30 28.10 -3.63
N LYS A 337 0.30 28.96 -3.79
CA LYS A 337 -0.02 29.68 -5.05
C LYS A 337 1.18 30.41 -5.69
N ARG A 338 2.06 31.02 -4.88
CA ARG A 338 3.27 31.71 -5.38
C ARG A 338 4.26 30.74 -6.02
N GLU A 339 4.60 29.66 -5.33
CA GLU A 339 5.52 28.64 -5.85
C GLU A 339 4.95 27.98 -7.11
N ILE A 340 3.65 27.65 -7.12
CA ILE A 340 2.98 27.10 -8.31
C ILE A 340 3.12 28.03 -9.51
N LYS A 341 3.09 29.35 -9.31
CA LYS A 341 3.20 30.35 -10.38
C LYS A 341 4.64 30.58 -10.83
N ASP A 342 5.55 30.72 -9.86
CA ASP A 342 6.89 31.26 -10.07
C ASP A 342 7.93 30.16 -10.35
N ASP A 343 7.66 28.91 -9.98
CA ASP A 343 8.58 27.81 -10.21
C ASP A 343 8.76 27.57 -11.72
N PRO A 344 10.02 27.48 -12.21
CA PRO A 344 10.30 27.25 -13.62
C PRO A 344 10.05 25.78 -14.05
N TYR A 345 9.51 24.95 -13.15
CA TYR A 345 9.36 23.52 -13.34
C TYR A 345 7.98 22.99 -12.92
N VAL A 346 7.67 21.79 -13.40
CA VAL A 346 6.58 20.94 -12.91
C VAL A 346 7.20 19.63 -12.44
N CYS A 347 6.87 19.18 -11.23
CA CYS A 347 7.43 17.95 -10.68
C CYS A 347 6.34 16.91 -10.42
N PHE A 348 6.62 15.67 -10.81
CA PHE A 348 5.82 14.47 -10.56
C PHE A 348 6.61 13.51 -9.66
N TYR A 349 5.92 12.76 -8.80
CA TYR A 349 6.54 11.90 -7.80
C TYR A 349 6.14 10.43 -8.01
N LEU A 350 7.13 9.54 -8.03
CA LEU A 350 6.97 8.11 -8.28
C LEU A 350 7.73 7.32 -7.18
N PRO A 351 7.01 6.74 -6.20
CA PRO A 351 7.61 5.97 -5.13
C PRO A 351 7.93 4.53 -5.57
N CYS A 352 9.22 4.19 -5.69
CA CYS A 352 9.66 2.87 -6.16
C CYS A 352 9.31 1.73 -5.20
N GLU A 353 9.18 2.04 -3.90
CA GLU A 353 8.66 1.12 -2.88
C GLU A 353 7.28 0.59 -3.27
N SER A 354 6.37 1.51 -3.61
CA SER A 354 5.04 1.11 -4.04
C SER A 354 5.10 0.50 -5.43
N LEU A 355 5.82 1.08 -6.38
CA LEU A 355 5.75 0.73 -7.80
C LEU A 355 6.38 -0.62 -8.12
N PHE A 356 7.56 -0.91 -7.54
CA PHE A 356 8.40 -2.04 -7.91
C PHE A 356 8.66 -3.01 -6.76
N PHE A 357 9.01 -2.53 -5.56
CA PHE A 357 9.49 -3.41 -4.49
C PHE A 357 8.50 -4.50 -4.13
N MET A 358 7.24 -4.15 -3.85
CA MET A 358 6.24 -5.15 -3.49
C MET A 358 5.82 -6.06 -4.65
N ARG A 359 6.20 -5.79 -5.91
CA ARG A 359 5.65 -6.48 -7.10
C ARG A 359 6.67 -7.27 -7.89
N PHE A 360 7.88 -6.74 -7.97
CA PHE A 360 8.91 -7.21 -8.90
C PHE A 360 10.26 -7.38 -8.23
N SER A 361 10.46 -7.02 -6.94
CA SER A 361 11.75 -7.21 -6.24
C SER A 361 12.21 -8.66 -6.24
N ASP A 362 11.25 -9.56 -6.25
CA ASP A 362 11.51 -10.98 -6.19
C ASP A 362 11.92 -11.55 -7.55
N LEU A 363 11.58 -10.91 -8.69
CA LEU A 363 11.83 -11.47 -10.03
C LEU A 363 13.33 -11.70 -10.29
N SER A 364 13.63 -12.79 -11.00
CA SER A 364 14.99 -13.06 -11.47
C SER A 364 15.39 -12.13 -12.62
N ASP A 365 16.69 -11.94 -12.82
CA ASP A 365 17.21 -11.18 -13.97
C ASP A 365 16.75 -11.77 -15.31
N VAL A 366 16.57 -13.10 -15.39
CA VAL A 366 16.05 -13.78 -16.58
C VAL A 366 14.60 -13.37 -16.84
N ASP A 367 13.76 -13.34 -15.79
CA ASP A 367 12.36 -12.94 -15.90
C ASP A 367 12.23 -11.47 -16.30
N ILE A 368 13.07 -10.60 -15.73
CA ILE A 368 13.10 -9.17 -16.06
C ILE A 368 13.49 -8.96 -17.52
N ASN A 369 14.57 -9.62 -17.97
CA ASN A 369 15.03 -9.51 -19.35
C ASN A 369 13.99 -10.03 -20.35
N LYS A 370 13.34 -11.16 -20.03
CA LYS A 370 12.25 -11.71 -20.84
C LYS A 370 11.06 -10.75 -20.96
N ASN A 371 10.75 -10.01 -19.89
CA ASN A 371 9.58 -9.11 -19.81
C ASN A 371 9.95 -7.62 -19.95
N LYS A 372 11.13 -7.30 -20.47
CA LYS A 372 11.69 -5.94 -20.51
C LYS A 372 10.69 -4.90 -21.04
N GLN A 373 10.08 -5.15 -22.21
CA GLN A 373 9.13 -4.20 -22.81
C GLN A 373 7.85 -4.04 -22.00
N SER A 374 7.35 -5.12 -21.41
CA SER A 374 6.19 -5.06 -20.52
C SER A 374 6.49 -4.26 -19.26
N LEU A 375 7.71 -4.35 -18.71
CA LEU A 375 8.15 -3.58 -17.55
C LEU A 375 8.35 -2.09 -17.87
N ILE A 376 8.84 -1.75 -19.06
CA ILE A 376 8.89 -0.36 -19.55
C ILE A 376 7.47 0.19 -19.73
N LEU A 377 6.58 -0.58 -20.36
CA LEU A 377 5.17 -0.23 -20.50
C LEU A 377 4.52 0.02 -19.12
N TYR A 378 4.75 -0.86 -18.14
CA TYR A 378 4.26 -0.69 -16.78
C TYR A 378 4.73 0.64 -16.16
N PHE A 379 6.01 0.99 -16.34
CA PHE A 379 6.55 2.27 -15.87
C PHE A 379 5.93 3.48 -16.60
N ASN A 380 5.72 3.39 -17.91
CA ASN A 380 5.04 4.42 -18.70
C ASN A 380 3.60 4.65 -18.21
N MET A 381 2.87 3.58 -17.88
CA MET A 381 1.52 3.67 -17.31
C MET A 381 1.52 4.34 -15.92
N ALA A 382 2.52 4.06 -15.09
CA ALA A 382 2.65 4.72 -13.78
C ALA A 382 2.90 6.22 -13.94
N ILE A 383 3.74 6.62 -14.90
CA ILE A 383 3.97 8.03 -15.23
C ILE A 383 2.67 8.69 -15.72
N LEU A 384 1.96 8.07 -16.65
CA LEU A 384 0.70 8.60 -17.17
C LEU A 384 -0.34 8.79 -16.07
N ALA A 385 -0.50 7.81 -15.18
CA ALA A 385 -1.43 7.88 -14.05
C ALA A 385 -1.11 9.03 -13.09
N GLU A 386 0.18 9.24 -12.75
CA GLU A 386 0.61 10.36 -11.89
C GLU A 386 0.38 11.73 -12.56
N VAL A 387 0.66 11.82 -13.86
CA VAL A 387 0.40 13.03 -14.64
C VAL A 387 -1.10 13.32 -14.69
N ALA A 388 -1.93 12.35 -15.08
CA ALA A 388 -3.38 12.51 -15.17
C ALA A 388 -4.00 12.87 -13.82
N SER A 389 -3.55 12.23 -12.73
CA SER A 389 -4.00 12.53 -11.37
C SER A 389 -3.59 13.93 -10.90
N THR A 390 -2.47 14.46 -11.37
CA THR A 390 -2.07 15.84 -11.07
C THR A 390 -2.88 16.85 -11.90
N LEU A 391 -3.17 16.52 -13.15
CA LEU A 391 -4.00 17.36 -14.03
C LEU A 391 -5.45 17.46 -13.56
N SER A 392 -6.01 16.40 -12.94
CA SER A 392 -7.41 16.41 -12.48
C SER A 392 -7.67 17.40 -11.34
N ILE A 393 -6.63 17.80 -10.62
CA ILE A 393 -6.70 18.80 -9.54
C ILE A 393 -6.06 20.14 -9.91
N LEU A 394 -5.71 20.36 -11.18
CA LEU A 394 -4.99 21.55 -11.60
C LEU A 394 -5.85 22.81 -11.32
N PRO A 395 -5.30 23.85 -10.66
CA PRO A 395 -6.06 25.06 -10.37
C PRO A 395 -6.50 25.77 -11.66
N VAL A 396 -7.72 26.31 -11.68
CA VAL A 396 -8.26 27.10 -12.80
C VAL A 396 -7.32 28.24 -13.22
N THR A 397 -6.52 28.78 -12.28
CA THR A 397 -5.52 29.82 -12.56
C THR A 397 -4.37 29.39 -13.48
N LEU A 398 -4.11 28.09 -13.63
CA LEU A 398 -3.18 27.53 -14.61
C LEU A 398 -3.88 27.13 -15.93
N GLY A 399 -5.19 27.38 -16.03
CA GLY A 399 -6.04 27.03 -17.17
C GLY A 399 -6.76 25.69 -17.00
N PRO A 400 -8.02 25.56 -17.45
CA PRO A 400 -8.73 24.29 -17.41
C PRO A 400 -8.10 23.29 -18.37
N VAL A 401 -8.05 22.01 -17.98
CA VAL A 401 -7.63 20.93 -18.87
C VAL A 401 -8.70 20.75 -19.95
N SER A 402 -8.35 21.03 -21.21
CA SER A 402 -9.29 20.93 -22.32
C SER A 402 -9.53 19.47 -22.73
N LYS A 403 -10.66 19.21 -23.38
CA LYS A 403 -10.98 17.87 -23.91
C LYS A 403 -10.00 17.41 -25.01
N SER A 404 -9.39 18.35 -25.71
CA SER A 404 -8.29 18.08 -26.64
C SER A 404 -7.11 17.42 -25.92
N VAL A 405 -6.73 17.91 -24.73
CA VAL A 405 -5.66 17.31 -23.92
C VAL A 405 -6.02 15.86 -23.57
N ILE A 406 -7.22 15.63 -23.03
CA ILE A 406 -7.67 14.30 -22.59
C ILE A 406 -7.68 13.32 -23.76
N THR A 407 -8.20 13.74 -24.91
CA THR A 407 -8.24 12.93 -26.13
C THR A 407 -6.83 12.51 -26.56
N LYS A 408 -5.88 13.47 -26.63
CA LYS A 408 -4.49 13.19 -27.03
C LYS A 408 -3.75 12.30 -26.04
N LEU A 409 -4.00 12.45 -24.74
CA LEU A 409 -3.45 11.55 -23.74
C LEU A 409 -4.03 10.13 -23.87
N GLY A 410 -5.32 10.01 -24.20
CA GLY A 410 -5.95 8.72 -24.51
C GLY A 410 -5.42 8.07 -25.78
N GLU A 411 -5.13 8.86 -26.82
CA GLU A 411 -4.45 8.39 -28.04
C GLU A 411 -3.05 7.85 -27.72
N LEU A 412 -2.25 8.58 -26.93
CA LEU A 412 -0.93 8.10 -26.48
C LEU A 412 -1.04 6.79 -25.69
N LEU A 413 -2.01 6.67 -24.78
CA LEU A 413 -2.25 5.43 -24.04
C LEU A 413 -2.58 4.26 -24.99
N LYS A 414 -3.47 4.50 -25.96
CA LYS A 414 -3.87 3.50 -26.96
C LYS A 414 -2.69 3.05 -27.83
N GLU A 415 -1.88 4.00 -28.28
CA GLU A 415 -0.68 3.74 -29.09
C GLU A 415 0.38 2.94 -28.32
N GLU A 416 0.50 3.19 -27.02
CA GLU A 416 1.45 2.54 -26.13
C GLU A 416 1.02 1.10 -25.76
N LEU A 417 -0.29 0.87 -25.59
CA LEU A 417 -0.87 -0.45 -25.30
C LEU A 417 -1.00 -1.35 -26.52
N GLY A 418 -1.16 -0.78 -27.71
CA GLY A 418 -1.32 -1.52 -28.96
C GLY A 418 -2.44 -2.57 -28.88
N PRO A 419 -2.18 -3.85 -29.23
CA PRO A 419 -3.19 -4.92 -29.17
C PRO A 419 -3.80 -5.17 -27.79
N SER A 420 -3.12 -4.75 -26.71
CA SER A 420 -3.63 -4.92 -25.34
C SER A 420 -4.83 -4.01 -25.04
N TRP A 421 -5.03 -2.92 -25.80
CA TRP A 421 -6.20 -2.04 -25.67
C TRP A 421 -7.52 -2.80 -25.86
N GLU A 422 -7.60 -3.60 -26.92
CA GLU A 422 -8.81 -4.38 -27.24
C GLU A 422 -9.02 -5.53 -26.25
N LYS A 423 -7.94 -6.18 -25.81
CA LYS A 423 -8.00 -7.24 -24.77
C LYS A 423 -8.57 -6.73 -23.46
N LEU A 424 -8.26 -5.50 -23.09
CA LEU A 424 -8.77 -4.83 -21.88
C LEU A 424 -10.18 -4.26 -22.07
N ARG A 425 -10.76 -4.37 -23.27
CA ARG A 425 -12.11 -3.88 -23.62
C ARG A 425 -12.31 -2.39 -23.30
N PHE A 426 -11.27 -1.59 -23.47
CA PHE A 426 -11.38 -0.15 -23.27
C PHE A 426 -12.25 0.49 -24.37
N PRO A 427 -13.02 1.54 -24.04
CA PRO A 427 -13.87 2.24 -25.00
C PRO A 427 -13.01 2.86 -26.13
N PRO A 428 -13.58 3.20 -27.30
CA PRO A 428 -12.81 3.75 -28.42
C PRO A 428 -12.11 5.08 -28.13
N SER A 429 -12.67 5.87 -27.21
CA SER A 429 -12.19 7.19 -26.80
C SER A 429 -12.35 7.37 -25.30
N ILE A 430 -11.40 8.08 -24.68
CA ILE A 430 -11.44 8.45 -23.26
C ILE A 430 -12.05 9.84 -23.14
N VAL A 431 -13.03 10.01 -22.25
CA VAL A 431 -13.81 11.25 -22.15
C VAL A 431 -13.41 12.14 -20.97
N ASP A 432 -12.74 11.59 -19.95
CA ASP A 432 -12.22 12.35 -18.81
C ASP A 432 -10.87 11.83 -18.27
N LEU A 433 -10.29 12.55 -17.29
CA LEU A 433 -9.00 12.19 -16.69
C LEU A 433 -9.09 11.02 -15.71
N ASP A 434 -10.25 10.79 -15.08
CA ASP A 434 -10.44 9.70 -14.12
C ASP A 434 -10.46 8.36 -14.85
N GLU A 435 -11.13 8.30 -16.02
CA GLU A 435 -11.04 7.17 -16.95
C GLU A 435 -9.59 6.88 -17.39
N LEU A 436 -8.81 7.92 -17.70
CA LEU A 436 -7.41 7.77 -18.08
C LEU A 436 -6.57 7.14 -16.94
N ILE A 437 -6.77 7.59 -15.70
CA ILE A 437 -6.13 7.03 -14.51
C ILE A 437 -6.56 5.57 -14.31
N SER A 438 -7.85 5.29 -14.45
CA SER A 438 -8.43 3.95 -14.30
C SER A 438 -7.92 2.96 -15.35
N HIS A 439 -7.82 3.38 -16.62
CA HIS A 439 -7.28 2.56 -17.71
C HIS A 439 -5.77 2.32 -17.57
N ALA A 440 -4.99 3.33 -17.20
CA ALA A 440 -3.57 3.17 -16.92
C ALA A 440 -3.35 2.19 -15.74
N GLY A 441 -4.11 2.34 -14.65
CA GLY A 441 -4.09 1.41 -13.52
C GLY A 441 -4.47 -0.01 -13.92
N SER A 442 -5.55 -0.18 -14.69
CA SER A 442 -5.97 -1.50 -15.19
C SER A 442 -4.93 -2.17 -16.09
N SER A 443 -4.21 -1.37 -16.87
CA SER A 443 -3.09 -1.84 -17.70
C SER A 443 -1.91 -2.32 -16.84
N MET A 444 -1.55 -1.57 -15.80
CA MET A 444 -0.52 -1.98 -14.84
C MET A 444 -0.86 -3.32 -14.16
N ARG A 445 -2.13 -3.50 -13.76
CA ARG A 445 -2.62 -4.75 -13.16
C ARG A 445 -2.51 -5.92 -14.12
N TYR A 446 -2.96 -5.72 -15.36
CA TYR A 446 -2.87 -6.73 -16.41
C TYR A 446 -1.41 -7.16 -16.64
N ILE A 447 -0.49 -6.20 -16.77
CA ILE A 447 0.94 -6.47 -16.96
C ILE A 447 1.52 -7.28 -15.81
N ARG A 448 1.31 -6.83 -14.58
CA ARG A 448 1.81 -7.53 -13.39
C ARG A 448 1.26 -8.94 -13.31
N LYS A 449 -0.04 -9.12 -13.54
CA LYS A 449 -0.69 -10.43 -13.49
C LYS A 449 -0.08 -11.36 -14.54
N SER A 450 0.03 -10.94 -15.79
CA SER A 450 0.62 -11.78 -16.84
C SER A 450 2.07 -12.16 -16.52
N ILE A 451 2.91 -11.23 -16.06
CA ILE A 451 4.29 -11.54 -15.64
C ILE A 451 4.28 -12.56 -14.48
N ALA A 452 3.43 -12.37 -13.48
CA ALA A 452 3.34 -13.27 -12.32
C ALA A 452 2.90 -14.70 -12.69
N TYR A 453 2.19 -14.88 -13.81
CA TYR A 453 1.79 -16.20 -14.35
C TYR A 453 2.69 -16.69 -15.49
N GLY A 454 3.77 -15.97 -15.80
CA GLY A 454 4.73 -16.33 -16.86
C GLY A 454 4.21 -16.09 -18.29
N GLU A 455 3.10 -15.38 -18.44
CA GLU A 455 2.53 -14.98 -19.72
C GLU A 455 3.33 -13.84 -20.34
N CYS A 456 3.60 -13.92 -21.64
CA CYS A 456 4.18 -12.80 -22.39
C CYS A 456 3.08 -11.90 -22.93
N ILE A 457 3.20 -10.60 -22.66
CA ILE A 457 2.33 -9.59 -23.28
C ILE A 457 3.08 -8.97 -24.44
N GLU A 458 2.38 -8.83 -25.56
CA GLU A 458 2.81 -7.98 -26.66
C GLU A 458 2.68 -6.52 -26.22
N ALA A 459 3.82 -5.94 -25.83
CA ALA A 459 3.93 -4.59 -25.28
C ALA A 459 4.90 -3.78 -26.14
N ARG A 460 4.53 -2.54 -26.48
CA ARG A 460 5.45 -1.61 -27.17
C ARG A 460 6.60 -1.21 -26.26
N GLY A 461 6.29 -0.72 -25.05
CA GLY A 461 7.29 -0.30 -24.07
C GLY A 461 8.22 0.80 -24.60
N SER A 462 7.64 1.87 -25.15
CA SER A 462 8.41 2.91 -25.84
C SER A 462 9.31 3.67 -24.85
N THR A 463 10.59 3.77 -25.16
CA THR A 463 11.55 4.49 -24.30
C THR A 463 11.42 6.01 -24.41
N ASP A 464 10.73 6.50 -25.45
CA ASP A 464 10.48 7.91 -25.75
C ASP A 464 9.08 8.39 -25.30
N PHE A 465 8.26 7.51 -24.70
CA PHE A 465 6.90 7.82 -24.25
C PHE A 465 6.83 9.08 -23.38
N VAL A 466 7.72 9.19 -22.39
CA VAL A 466 7.77 10.36 -21.48
C VAL A 466 8.02 11.65 -22.24
N THR A 467 8.81 11.59 -23.31
CA THR A 467 9.10 12.73 -24.18
C THR A 467 7.88 13.14 -25.00
N GLN A 468 7.15 12.18 -25.56
CA GLN A 468 5.91 12.42 -26.29
C GLN A 468 4.81 12.98 -25.36
N LEU A 469 4.70 12.43 -24.15
CA LEU A 469 3.77 12.89 -23.12
C LEU A 469 4.03 14.35 -22.76
N VAL A 470 5.27 14.70 -22.42
CA VAL A 470 5.64 16.09 -22.07
C VAL A 470 5.46 17.04 -23.26
N GLY A 471 5.82 16.61 -24.48
CA GLY A 471 5.57 17.39 -25.70
C GLY A 471 4.09 17.72 -25.89
N THR A 472 3.21 16.74 -25.63
CA THR A 472 1.76 16.92 -25.67
C THR A 472 1.29 17.92 -24.61
N LEU A 473 1.77 17.80 -23.37
CA LEU A 473 1.40 18.74 -22.30
C LEU A 473 1.84 20.17 -22.61
N LYS A 474 3.08 20.37 -23.09
CA LYS A 474 3.60 21.72 -23.42
C LYS A 474 2.82 22.37 -24.57
N LYS A 475 2.39 21.57 -25.55
CA LYS A 475 1.61 22.05 -26.70
C LYS A 475 0.18 22.41 -26.32
N GLU A 476 -0.46 21.57 -25.50
CA GLU A 476 -1.89 21.68 -25.24
C GLU A 476 -2.23 22.48 -23.97
N ILE A 477 -1.27 22.70 -23.07
CA ILE A 477 -1.45 23.46 -21.82
C ILE A 477 -0.49 24.67 -21.83
N PRO A 478 -0.92 25.84 -22.32
CA PRO A 478 -0.06 27.01 -22.48
C PRO A 478 0.69 27.44 -21.22
N ALA A 479 0.06 27.31 -20.04
CA ALA A 479 0.68 27.67 -18.77
C ALA A 479 1.91 26.81 -18.41
N LEU A 480 2.06 25.63 -19.01
CA LEU A 480 3.18 24.71 -18.78
C LEU A 480 4.25 24.79 -19.90
N SER A 481 3.97 25.51 -20.98
CA SER A 481 4.80 25.55 -22.20
C SER A 481 6.25 26.03 -21.97
N GLN A 482 6.47 26.92 -21.01
CA GLN A 482 7.79 27.49 -20.69
C GLN A 482 8.50 26.76 -19.53
N ARG A 483 7.89 25.69 -19.00
CA ARG A 483 8.43 24.95 -17.85
C ARG A 483 9.10 23.67 -18.32
N TYR A 484 10.10 23.23 -17.55
CA TYR A 484 10.64 21.88 -17.68
C TYR A 484 9.98 20.93 -16.66
N PHE A 485 10.07 19.64 -16.96
CA PHE A 485 9.38 18.58 -16.24
C PHE A 485 10.38 17.73 -15.47
N ILE A 486 10.10 17.56 -14.18
CA ILE A 486 10.89 16.78 -13.25
C ILE A 486 10.11 15.51 -12.90
N PHE A 487 10.73 14.35 -13.07
CA PHE A 487 10.20 13.08 -12.58
C PHE A 487 11.08 12.59 -11.41
N SER A 488 10.52 12.60 -10.21
CA SER A 488 11.21 12.16 -9.00
C SER A 488 10.98 10.67 -8.74
N LEU A 489 12.03 9.86 -8.86
CA LEU A 489 12.03 8.43 -8.51
C LEU A 489 12.60 8.25 -7.10
N ASP A 490 11.75 7.85 -6.16
CA ASP A 490 12.14 7.73 -4.75
C ASP A 490 12.44 6.29 -4.35
N ASP A 491 13.49 6.09 -3.55
CA ASP A 491 14.02 4.79 -3.09
C ASP A 491 14.39 3.83 -4.24
N TYR A 492 15.00 4.36 -5.29
CA TYR A 492 15.52 3.61 -6.44
C TYR A 492 16.88 2.96 -6.10
N THR A 493 16.81 1.93 -5.26
CA THR A 493 17.95 1.12 -4.79
C THR A 493 17.73 -0.35 -5.17
N GLU A 494 18.80 -1.11 -5.37
CA GLU A 494 18.83 -2.53 -5.73
C GLU A 494 17.90 -3.39 -4.88
N GLY A 495 17.81 -3.13 -3.57
CA GLY A 495 16.89 -3.86 -2.69
C GLY A 495 15.40 -3.62 -3.00
N ARG A 496 15.07 -2.54 -3.71
CA ARG A 496 13.70 -2.13 -4.09
C ARG A 496 13.41 -2.34 -5.57
N VAL A 497 14.40 -2.05 -6.42
CA VAL A 497 14.36 -2.16 -7.87
C VAL A 497 15.56 -3.01 -8.29
N PRO A 498 15.37 -4.27 -8.71
CA PRO A 498 16.47 -5.15 -9.10
C PRO A 498 17.34 -4.52 -10.20
N MET A 499 18.65 -4.81 -10.21
CA MET A 499 19.59 -4.20 -11.15
C MET A 499 19.21 -4.39 -12.62
N ALA A 500 18.78 -5.58 -13.03
CA ALA A 500 18.30 -5.83 -14.40
C ALA A 500 17.08 -4.96 -14.76
N LEU A 501 16.22 -4.63 -13.80
CA LEU A 501 15.09 -3.74 -14.02
C LEU A 501 15.56 -2.29 -14.12
N GLN A 502 16.56 -1.90 -13.31
CA GLN A 502 17.16 -0.59 -13.45
C GLN A 502 17.75 -0.39 -14.85
N GLU A 503 18.48 -1.39 -15.35
CA GLU A 503 19.02 -1.44 -16.71
C GLU A 503 17.96 -1.34 -17.79
N ALA A 504 16.82 -2.00 -17.60
CA ALA A 504 15.69 -1.90 -18.51
C ALA A 504 15.12 -0.47 -18.60
N LEU A 505 15.10 0.26 -17.48
CA LEU A 505 14.55 1.61 -17.38
C LEU A 505 15.55 2.73 -17.72
N HIS A 506 16.85 2.46 -17.72
CA HIS A 506 17.90 3.45 -18.02
C HIS A 506 17.68 4.26 -19.32
N PRO A 507 17.27 3.66 -20.45
CA PRO A 507 16.97 4.43 -21.66
C PRO A 507 15.90 5.51 -21.46
N VAL A 508 15.00 5.32 -20.49
CA VAL A 508 13.94 6.29 -20.12
C VAL A 508 14.45 7.28 -19.07
N VAL A 509 15.02 6.79 -17.98
CA VAL A 509 15.31 7.62 -16.78
C VAL A 509 16.63 8.40 -16.88
N CYS A 510 17.51 8.03 -17.81
CA CYS A 510 18.81 8.67 -18.00
C CYS A 510 18.92 9.51 -19.27
N GLN A 511 17.80 9.72 -19.99
CA GLN A 511 17.80 10.54 -21.20
C GLN A 511 18.21 11.99 -20.93
N ARG A 512 18.92 12.60 -21.87
CA ARG A 512 19.24 14.04 -21.84
C ARG A 512 18.15 14.81 -22.56
N SER A 513 17.57 15.79 -21.88
CA SER A 513 16.55 16.66 -22.46
C SER A 513 16.63 18.06 -21.85
N SER A 514 16.33 19.08 -22.65
CA SER A 514 16.14 20.46 -22.17
C SER A 514 14.77 20.70 -21.57
N ASP A 515 13.87 19.71 -21.66
CA ASP A 515 12.49 19.79 -21.19
C ASP A 515 12.18 18.79 -20.09
N ILE A 516 13.02 17.76 -19.90
CA ILE A 516 12.75 16.62 -19.02
C ILE A 516 14.01 16.29 -18.23
N CYS A 517 13.85 16.05 -16.93
CA CYS A 517 14.90 15.45 -16.11
C CYS A 517 14.35 14.54 -15.02
N PHE A 518 15.18 13.60 -14.59
CA PHE A 518 14.88 12.69 -13.49
C PHE A 518 15.68 13.05 -12.23
N LYS A 519 15.01 13.02 -11.09
CA LYS A 519 15.65 13.16 -9.76
C LYS A 519 15.47 11.84 -9.04
N ILE A 520 16.55 11.12 -8.83
CA ILE A 520 16.54 9.75 -8.35
C ILE A 520 17.06 9.77 -6.92
N SER A 521 16.36 9.15 -5.97
CA SER A 521 16.86 8.96 -4.60
C SER A 521 17.27 7.50 -4.40
N ALA A 522 18.36 7.26 -3.68
CA ALA A 522 18.85 5.90 -3.40
C ALA A 522 19.64 5.82 -2.08
N HIS A 523 19.93 4.59 -1.62
CA HIS A 523 20.96 4.34 -0.62
C HIS A 523 22.37 4.46 -1.22
N MET A 524 23.38 4.74 -0.38
CA MET A 524 24.77 4.80 -0.87
C MET A 524 25.18 3.43 -1.43
N PHE A 525 25.86 3.41 -2.59
CA PHE A 525 26.46 2.22 -3.22
C PHE A 525 25.48 1.10 -3.64
N GLY A 526 24.22 1.42 -3.96
CA GLY A 526 23.21 0.39 -4.26
C GLY A 526 22.30 0.67 -5.45
N SER A 527 22.72 1.37 -6.50
CA SER A 527 21.87 1.53 -7.69
C SER A 527 22.64 1.88 -8.96
N ILE A 528 23.49 2.91 -8.89
CA ILE A 528 24.06 3.51 -10.11
C ILE A 528 25.61 3.54 -10.09
N TYR A 529 26.23 3.35 -8.93
CA TYR A 529 27.69 3.47 -8.74
C TYR A 529 28.50 2.26 -9.22
N HIS A 530 27.91 1.07 -9.33
CA HIS A 530 28.63 -0.20 -9.48
C HIS A 530 28.88 -0.65 -10.93
N PHE A 531 28.60 0.20 -11.92
CA PHE A 531 28.74 -0.17 -13.33
C PHE A 531 30.21 -0.35 -13.75
N PRO A 532 30.66 -1.54 -14.16
CA PRO A 532 31.98 -1.72 -14.76
C PRO A 532 31.94 -1.37 -16.27
N ARG A 533 32.01 -0.07 -16.63
CA ARG A 533 32.33 0.53 -17.97
C ARG A 533 31.41 0.18 -19.19
N PRO A 534 31.35 0.98 -20.27
CA PRO A 534 31.45 2.43 -20.43
C PRO A 534 30.19 2.99 -21.13
N LEU A 535 29.00 2.76 -20.59
CA LEU A 535 27.84 3.66 -20.78
C LEU A 535 27.52 4.40 -19.47
N ALA A 536 28.41 4.24 -18.49
CA ALA A 536 28.35 4.80 -17.16
C ALA A 536 27.92 6.27 -17.25
N LEU A 537 26.88 6.58 -16.51
CA LEU A 537 26.48 7.93 -16.18
C LEU A 537 27.71 8.70 -15.74
N ASP A 538 28.33 9.42 -16.68
CA ASP A 538 29.56 10.16 -16.44
C ASP A 538 29.22 11.23 -15.39
N GLU A 539 29.71 11.05 -14.17
CA GLU A 539 29.38 11.90 -13.03
C GLU A 539 29.83 13.33 -13.36
N GLY A 540 28.88 14.28 -13.37
CA GLY A 540 29.10 15.66 -13.84
C GLY A 540 28.83 15.91 -15.33
N ARG A 541 28.60 14.87 -16.14
CA ARG A 541 28.20 14.99 -17.56
C ARG A 541 26.77 14.51 -17.83
N ASN A 542 26.35 13.39 -17.22
CA ASN A 542 25.01 12.80 -17.41
C ASN A 542 24.14 12.90 -16.16
N ILE A 543 24.74 12.83 -14.97
CA ILE A 543 24.04 12.91 -13.69
C ILE A 543 24.90 13.67 -12.67
N GLU A 544 24.27 14.50 -11.84
CA GLU A 544 24.91 15.12 -10.67
C GLU A 544 24.60 14.29 -9.43
N VAL A 545 25.63 13.91 -8.65
CA VAL A 545 25.43 13.17 -7.40
C VAL A 545 25.44 14.15 -6.21
N ILE A 546 24.41 14.06 -5.38
CA ILE A 546 24.30 14.80 -4.12
C ILE A 546 24.26 13.80 -2.97
N ASN A 547 25.35 13.72 -2.21
CA ASN A 547 25.39 12.95 -0.96
C ASN A 547 24.98 13.84 0.21
N LEU A 548 23.79 13.63 0.77
CA LEU A 548 23.25 14.41 1.88
C LEU A 548 24.07 14.26 3.18
N GLY A 549 24.61 13.07 3.46
CA GLY A 549 25.47 12.86 4.63
C GLY A 549 26.78 13.64 4.51
N SER A 550 27.45 13.50 3.36
CA SER A 550 28.67 14.24 3.03
C SER A 550 28.42 15.76 3.00
N ALA A 551 27.32 16.19 2.36
CA ALA A 551 26.93 17.59 2.28
C ALA A 551 26.67 18.17 3.68
N TYR A 552 25.99 17.41 4.55
CA TYR A 552 25.76 17.82 5.94
C TYR A 552 27.08 17.99 6.71
N LEU A 553 28.03 17.05 6.59
CA LEU A 553 29.33 17.11 7.27
C LEU A 553 30.30 18.16 6.70
N LYS A 554 30.09 18.62 5.46
CA LYS A 554 30.93 19.62 4.75
C LYS A 554 30.42 21.06 4.87
N LEU A 555 29.31 21.32 5.56
CA LEU A 555 28.77 22.67 5.68
C LEU A 555 29.76 23.54 6.49
N ASN A 556 30.47 24.45 5.81
CA ASN A 556 31.61 25.22 6.32
C ASN A 556 31.37 26.18 7.53
N LYS A 557 30.32 25.99 8.33
CA LYS A 557 30.14 26.60 9.67
C LYS A 557 29.32 25.63 10.54
N ARG A 558 29.93 24.94 11.53
CA ARG A 558 29.24 24.14 12.58
C ARG A 558 27.93 24.75 13.11
N ARG A 559 27.86 26.09 13.18
CA ARG A 559 26.66 26.86 13.62
C ARG A 559 25.48 26.86 12.63
N LYS A 560 25.68 26.58 11.35
CA LYS A 560 24.60 26.54 10.34
C LYS A 560 23.96 25.15 10.24
N GLU A 561 24.75 24.09 10.44
CA GLU A 561 24.32 22.68 10.44
C GLU A 561 23.26 22.41 11.51
N GLY A 562 23.61 22.58 12.78
CA GLY A 562 22.69 22.24 13.86
C GLY A 562 21.49 23.20 14.00
N LYS A 563 21.59 24.43 13.48
CA LYS A 563 20.42 25.32 13.35
C LYS A 563 19.35 24.76 12.41
N LEU A 564 19.73 23.93 11.44
CA LEU A 564 18.77 23.31 10.54
C LEU A 564 17.94 22.24 11.27
N LEU A 565 18.59 21.37 12.05
CA LEU A 565 17.91 20.36 12.88
C LEU A 565 16.94 21.02 13.87
N LEU A 566 17.40 22.06 14.59
CA LEU A 566 16.54 22.78 15.53
C LEU A 566 15.33 23.42 14.84
N ARG A 567 15.49 23.95 13.62
CA ARG A 567 14.37 24.48 12.84
C ARG A 567 13.36 23.39 12.44
N ILE A 568 13.84 22.21 12.04
CA ILE A 568 12.97 21.06 11.72
C ILE A 568 12.15 20.68 12.95
N LEU A 569 12.80 20.52 14.11
CA LEU A 569 12.13 20.18 15.37
C LEU A 569 11.10 21.26 15.75
N ASN A 570 11.50 22.53 15.75
CA ASN A 570 10.61 23.62 16.14
C ASN A 570 9.42 23.80 15.16
N GLU A 571 9.58 23.52 13.87
CA GLU A 571 8.44 23.53 12.93
C GLU A 571 7.45 22.39 13.25
N ARG A 572 7.94 21.21 13.67
CA ARG A 572 7.07 20.12 14.13
C ARG A 572 6.30 20.47 15.40
N PHE A 573 6.96 21.10 16.38
CA PHE A 573 6.29 21.59 17.59
C PHE A 573 5.20 22.62 17.26
N LYS A 574 5.48 23.56 16.35
CA LYS A 574 4.50 24.57 15.91
C LYS A 574 3.26 23.96 15.25
N HIS A 575 3.43 22.84 14.55
CA HIS A 575 2.34 22.12 13.90
C HIS A 575 1.73 21.00 14.76
N CYS A 576 2.07 20.93 16.06
CA CYS A 576 1.51 19.97 17.00
C CYS A 576 0.74 20.69 18.11
N GLU A 577 -0.44 20.17 18.46
CA GLU A 577 -1.17 20.67 19.63
C GLU A 577 -0.62 20.07 20.93
N GLY A 578 -0.62 20.85 22.00
CA GLY A 578 -0.27 20.40 23.35
C GLY A 578 1.21 20.49 23.74
N TYR A 579 2.14 20.86 22.86
CA TYR A 579 3.53 21.12 23.27
C TYR A 579 3.88 22.61 23.12
N GLU A 580 4.01 23.31 24.23
CA GLU A 580 4.42 24.72 24.25
C GLU A 580 5.94 24.87 24.32
N GLY A 581 6.44 25.97 23.76
CA GLY A 581 7.86 26.34 23.80
C GLY A 581 8.69 25.82 22.64
N THR A 582 9.99 26.10 22.67
CA THR A 582 10.95 25.63 21.65
C THR A 582 11.84 24.52 22.20
N ILE A 583 12.43 23.70 21.31
CA ILE A 583 13.32 22.62 21.74
C ILE A 583 14.52 23.12 22.56
N GLU A 584 14.95 24.36 22.31
CA GLU A 584 16.01 25.01 23.08
C GLU A 584 15.61 25.25 24.55
N GLU A 585 14.35 25.55 24.83
CA GLU A 585 13.84 25.73 26.19
C GLU A 585 13.75 24.39 26.93
N TRP A 586 13.34 23.34 26.21
CA TRP A 586 13.21 21.98 26.74
C TRP A 586 14.56 21.32 27.04
N LEU A 587 15.53 21.39 26.13
CA LEU A 587 16.82 20.71 26.30
C LEU A 587 17.87 21.60 26.98
N GLY A 588 17.78 22.92 26.78
CA GLY A 588 18.77 23.89 27.24
C GLY A 588 20.12 23.78 26.54
N LYS A 589 21.06 24.65 26.93
CA LYS A 589 22.44 24.64 26.42
C LYS A 589 23.28 23.57 27.11
N THR A 590 24.21 22.99 26.36
CA THR A 590 25.24 22.08 26.84
C THR A 590 26.35 22.86 27.57
N MET A 591 26.64 22.49 28.82
CA MET A 591 27.80 22.99 29.57
C MET A 591 28.53 21.84 30.25
N TYR A 592 29.78 21.59 29.87
CA TYR A 592 30.61 20.58 30.53
C TYR A 592 31.38 21.19 31.72
N PRO A 593 31.79 20.36 32.70
CA PRO A 593 32.53 20.83 33.88
C PRO A 593 33.69 21.77 33.52
N GLY A 594 33.76 22.93 34.19
CA GLY A 594 34.80 23.93 33.96
C GLY A 594 34.73 24.67 32.62
N GLY A 595 33.58 24.65 31.91
CA GLY A 595 33.41 25.30 30.60
C GLY A 595 34.19 24.63 29.47
N ARG A 596 34.52 23.34 29.64
CA ARG A 596 35.34 22.56 28.72
C ARG A 596 34.53 22.04 27.52
N THR A 597 35.21 21.51 26.51
CA THR A 597 34.58 20.70 25.45
C THR A 597 34.30 19.29 25.96
N LEU A 598 33.41 18.55 25.29
CA LEU A 598 33.09 17.15 25.61
C LEU A 598 34.38 16.31 25.71
N SER A 599 35.23 16.37 24.67
CA SER A 599 36.49 15.62 24.60
C SER A 599 37.40 15.89 25.80
N ARG A 600 37.51 17.15 26.24
CA ARG A 600 38.34 17.52 27.41
C ARG A 600 37.73 17.05 28.72
N ALA A 601 36.41 17.05 28.83
CA ALA A 601 35.73 16.57 30.02
C ALA A 601 35.81 15.04 30.15
N LEU A 602 35.77 14.32 29.01
CA LEU A 602 35.98 12.87 28.95
C LEU A 602 37.44 12.48 29.18
N HIS A 603 38.40 13.25 28.67
CA HIS A 603 39.83 12.99 28.86
C HIS A 603 40.26 13.10 30.33
N ASP A 604 39.84 14.16 31.05
CA ASP A 604 40.20 14.36 32.47
C ASP A 604 39.46 13.38 33.39
N GLU A 605 40.21 12.52 34.06
CA GLU A 605 39.75 11.51 35.01
C GLU A 605 38.84 12.09 36.11
N ASN A 606 39.10 13.31 36.58
CA ASN A 606 38.33 13.94 37.65
C ASN A 606 36.93 14.39 37.20
N THR A 607 36.76 14.65 35.90
CA THR A 607 35.49 15.11 35.34
C THR A 607 34.75 14.01 34.58
N ARG A 608 35.45 12.98 34.10
CA ARG A 608 34.95 11.91 33.22
C ARG A 608 33.66 11.26 33.75
N SER A 609 33.64 10.89 35.03
CA SER A 609 32.49 10.23 35.66
C SER A 609 31.24 11.11 35.79
N LYS A 610 31.38 12.43 35.64
CA LYS A 610 30.31 13.43 35.72
C LYS A 610 29.87 13.95 34.36
N VAL A 611 30.41 13.40 33.26
CA VAL A 611 30.08 13.82 31.90
C VAL A 611 28.75 13.18 31.48
N HIS A 612 27.82 14.03 31.08
CA HIS A 612 26.54 13.64 30.49
C HIS A 612 26.48 14.15 29.04
N TYR A 613 25.91 13.35 28.14
CA TYR A 613 25.49 13.79 26.80
C TYR A 613 24.14 14.50 26.94
N TYR A 614 24.09 15.83 26.79
CA TYR A 614 22.84 16.59 26.95
C TYR A 614 22.88 17.97 26.28
N GLY A 615 21.71 18.56 26.07
CA GLY A 615 21.54 19.92 25.55
C GLY A 615 21.62 20.02 24.03
N ILE A 616 21.27 21.19 23.51
CA ILE A 616 21.14 21.43 22.07
C ILE A 616 22.45 21.27 21.32
N GLU A 617 23.59 21.72 21.86
CA GLU A 617 24.88 21.59 21.18
C GLU A 617 25.28 20.11 21.05
N CYS A 618 25.00 19.29 22.06
CA CYS A 618 25.20 17.84 21.99
C CYS A 618 24.33 17.18 20.91
N LEU A 619 23.05 17.54 20.84
CA LEU A 619 22.13 17.03 19.81
C LEU A 619 22.59 17.43 18.40
N MET A 620 23.06 18.67 18.23
CA MET A 620 23.63 19.14 16.97
C MET A 620 24.89 18.36 16.57
N ASP A 621 25.76 18.06 17.55
CA ASP A 621 26.99 17.29 17.31
C ASP A 621 26.70 15.81 17.02
N LEU A 622 25.63 15.23 17.59
CA LEU A 622 25.18 13.85 17.33
C LEU A 622 24.64 13.65 15.90
N CYS A 623 23.96 14.66 15.36
CA CYS A 623 23.33 14.58 14.06
C CYS A 623 24.37 14.48 12.93
N THR A 624 24.20 13.50 12.06
CA THR A 624 25.03 13.24 10.86
C THR A 624 24.23 13.35 9.57
N GLY A 625 23.11 14.08 9.62
CA GLY A 625 22.15 14.23 8.52
C GLY A 625 20.94 13.29 8.63
N ASP A 626 20.85 12.50 9.70
CA ASP A 626 19.81 11.53 10.03
C ASP A 626 18.69 12.13 10.89
N TYR A 627 17.93 13.06 10.31
CA TYR A 627 16.91 13.85 11.01
C TYR A 627 15.85 13.00 11.72
N SER A 628 15.33 11.95 11.08
CA SER A 628 14.30 11.08 11.69
C SER A 628 14.81 10.45 13.00
N GLU A 629 16.09 10.07 13.07
CA GLU A 629 16.66 9.46 14.28
C GLU A 629 16.91 10.48 15.39
N MET A 630 17.24 11.72 15.01
CA MET A 630 17.30 12.81 15.97
C MET A 630 15.92 13.16 16.53
N ILE A 631 14.88 13.16 15.70
CA ILE A 631 13.48 13.37 16.14
C ILE A 631 13.08 12.27 17.13
N ARG A 632 13.34 11.00 16.81
CA ARG A 632 13.11 9.86 17.71
C ARG A 632 13.87 10.03 19.02
N MET A 633 15.16 10.38 18.96
CA MET A 633 15.98 10.58 20.16
C MET A 633 15.41 11.66 21.07
N VAL A 634 14.91 12.77 20.52
CA VAL A 634 14.23 13.79 21.30
C VAL A 634 12.92 13.26 21.91
N GLY A 635 12.14 12.48 21.16
CA GLY A 635 10.95 11.82 21.69
C GLY A 635 11.25 10.92 22.89
N GLU A 636 12.33 10.13 22.84
CA GLU A 636 12.77 9.32 23.99
C GLU A 636 13.19 10.17 25.18
N ILE A 637 13.84 11.33 24.96
CA ILE A 637 14.17 12.27 26.05
C ILE A 637 12.89 12.76 26.74
N PHE A 638 11.84 13.08 25.98
CA PHE A 638 10.56 13.54 26.51
C PHE A 638 9.84 12.41 27.28
N ARG A 639 9.83 11.20 26.72
CA ARG A 639 9.22 10.02 27.34
C ARG A 639 9.91 9.67 28.65
N GLU A 640 11.25 9.63 28.67
CA GLU A 640 12.06 9.40 29.87
C GLU A 640 11.83 10.49 30.93
N ALA A 641 11.58 11.73 30.50
CA ALA A 641 11.26 12.85 31.38
C ALA A 641 9.79 12.90 31.83
N GLY A 642 8.95 11.96 31.38
CA GLY A 642 7.51 11.92 31.66
C GLY A 642 6.74 13.13 31.11
N LYS A 643 7.23 13.75 30.03
CA LYS A 643 6.58 14.89 29.39
C LYS A 643 5.48 14.41 28.45
N ARG A 644 4.29 15.01 28.60
CA ARG A 644 3.07 14.69 27.85
C ARG A 644 2.48 15.97 27.25
N PRO A 645 1.54 15.87 26.29
CA PRO A 645 0.78 17.04 25.83
C PRO A 645 0.15 17.80 27.01
N GLY A 646 0.23 19.13 26.97
CA GLY A 646 -0.15 20.07 28.03
C GLY A 646 0.98 20.43 29.00
N ALA A 647 2.15 19.80 28.91
CA ALA A 647 3.28 20.13 29.79
C ALA A 647 3.89 21.49 29.45
N LYS A 648 4.06 22.34 30.46
CA LYS A 648 4.79 23.62 30.31
C LYS A 648 6.27 23.38 30.00
N SER A 649 6.80 24.17 29.08
CA SER A 649 8.22 24.21 28.71
C SER A 649 9.10 24.40 29.95
N LYS A 650 9.79 23.34 30.35
CA LYS A 650 10.78 23.36 31.44
C LYS A 650 11.95 22.48 31.09
N LYS A 651 13.16 23.04 31.25
CA LYS A 651 14.42 22.36 30.99
C LYS A 651 14.46 20.96 31.64
N ILE A 652 14.66 19.94 30.81
CA ILE A 652 14.83 18.54 31.21
C ILE A 652 16.22 18.36 31.82
N ALA A 653 16.32 17.63 32.92
CA ALA A 653 17.57 17.43 33.65
C ALA A 653 18.64 16.75 32.78
N PRO A 654 19.91 17.18 32.82
CA PRO A 654 21.00 16.60 32.02
C PRO A 654 21.13 15.07 32.14
N SER A 655 20.97 14.51 33.34
CA SER A 655 21.06 13.06 33.58
C SER A 655 19.93 12.28 32.91
N VAL A 656 18.74 12.86 32.80
CA VAL A 656 17.59 12.27 32.09
C VAL A 656 17.84 12.24 30.58
N GLN A 657 18.35 13.35 30.04
CA GLN A 657 18.73 13.41 28.62
C GLN A 657 19.82 12.38 28.28
N ASP A 658 20.86 12.28 29.12
CA ASP A 658 21.97 11.34 28.95
C ASP A 658 21.51 9.89 28.93
N ARG A 659 20.61 9.50 29.84
CA ARG A 659 20.04 8.14 29.87
C ARG A 659 19.28 7.82 28.59
N ALA A 660 18.43 8.73 28.12
CA ALA A 660 17.67 8.54 26.89
C ALA A 660 18.59 8.46 25.65
N ILE A 661 19.56 9.37 25.53
CA ILE A 661 20.55 9.39 24.44
C ILE A 661 21.37 8.09 24.44
N TYR A 662 21.85 7.65 25.61
CA TYR A 662 22.60 6.41 25.75
C TYR A 662 21.78 5.18 25.36
N ARG A 663 20.51 5.11 25.77
CA ARG A 663 19.58 4.04 25.43
C ARG A 663 19.37 3.95 23.91
N VAL A 664 19.01 5.06 23.27
CA VAL A 664 18.85 5.13 21.81
C VAL A 664 20.13 4.72 21.09
N SER A 665 21.28 5.20 21.55
CA SER A 665 22.58 4.84 20.98
C SER A 665 22.88 3.35 21.09
N ARG A 666 22.53 2.72 22.22
CA ARG A 666 22.70 1.27 22.45
C ARG A 666 21.76 0.44 21.58
N GLU A 667 20.49 0.83 21.47
CA GLU A 667 19.55 0.23 20.53
C GLU A 667 20.10 0.30 19.10
N TYR A 668 20.63 1.45 18.70
CA TYR A 668 21.26 1.64 17.39
C TYR A 668 22.44 0.71 17.15
N LEU A 669 23.35 0.61 18.11
CA LEU A 669 24.50 -0.28 18.02
C LEU A 669 24.05 -1.75 17.92
N SER A 670 23.04 -2.16 18.69
CA SER A 670 22.51 -3.53 18.65
C SER A 670 21.86 -3.89 17.30
N ARG A 671 21.25 -2.92 16.59
CA ARG A 671 20.66 -3.13 15.27
C ARG A 671 21.65 -3.58 14.21
N ILE A 672 22.94 -3.28 14.39
CA ILE A 672 23.98 -3.72 13.46
C ILE A 672 24.02 -5.26 13.39
N LEU A 673 23.78 -5.95 14.51
CA LEU A 673 23.70 -7.42 14.56
C LEU A 673 22.59 -7.99 13.67
N HIS A 674 21.55 -7.20 13.38
CA HIS A 674 20.41 -7.61 12.58
C HIS A 674 20.56 -7.27 11.09
N ILE A 675 21.64 -6.59 10.69
CA ILE A 675 21.97 -6.36 9.27
C ILE A 675 22.39 -7.69 8.65
N ARG A 676 21.77 -8.07 7.54
CA ARG A 676 22.04 -9.37 6.91
C ARG A 676 22.87 -9.24 5.62
N PRO A 677 23.75 -10.22 5.34
CA PRO A 677 24.10 -11.39 6.18
C PRO A 677 25.18 -11.10 7.23
N ASP A 678 25.87 -9.97 7.14
CA ASP A 678 27.17 -9.74 7.80
C ASP A 678 27.11 -9.12 9.22
N GLY A 679 25.92 -9.02 9.83
CA GLY A 679 25.66 -8.23 11.04
C GLY A 679 26.67 -8.41 12.18
N PRO A 680 26.99 -9.64 12.61
CA PRO A 680 28.02 -9.88 13.63
C PRO A 680 29.39 -9.30 13.26
N ASN A 681 29.86 -9.55 12.02
CA ASN A 681 31.15 -9.04 11.55
C ASN A 681 31.16 -7.50 11.52
N LEU A 682 30.07 -6.88 11.05
CA LEU A 682 29.94 -5.42 11.03
C LEU A 682 29.92 -4.84 12.45
N PHE A 683 29.24 -5.50 13.39
CA PHE A 683 29.19 -5.09 14.80
C PHE A 683 30.58 -5.14 15.44
N ASP A 684 31.33 -6.21 15.22
CA ASP A 684 32.68 -6.40 15.77
C ASP A 684 33.65 -5.30 15.31
N ILE A 685 33.56 -4.89 14.03
CA ILE A 685 34.35 -3.78 13.49
C ILE A 685 34.01 -2.47 14.21
N VAL A 686 32.72 -2.17 14.37
CA VAL A 686 32.24 -0.92 14.98
C VAL A 686 32.59 -0.86 16.46
N GLU A 687 32.38 -1.96 17.19
CA GLU A 687 32.73 -2.05 18.61
C GLU A 687 34.24 -1.92 18.81
N SER A 688 35.05 -2.62 18.02
CA SER A 688 36.52 -2.56 18.10
C SER A 688 37.04 -1.15 17.81
N PHE A 689 36.54 -0.51 16.74
CA PHE A 689 36.90 0.86 16.41
C PHE A 689 36.45 1.87 17.46
N GLY A 690 35.24 1.71 17.98
CA GLY A 690 34.68 2.52 19.06
C GLY A 690 35.51 2.45 20.35
N ASN A 691 35.94 1.24 20.72
CA ASN A 691 36.81 1.03 21.87
C ASN A 691 38.21 1.63 21.65
N LEU A 692 38.78 1.51 20.44
CA LEU A 692 40.02 2.18 20.09
C LEU A 692 39.90 3.71 20.25
N SER A 693 38.80 4.28 19.75
CA SER A 693 38.48 5.70 19.88
C SER A 693 38.39 6.14 21.35
N LYS A 694 37.63 5.41 22.17
CA LYS A 694 37.49 5.65 23.62
C LYS A 694 38.85 5.64 24.31
N ASN A 695 39.64 4.59 24.08
CA ASN A 695 40.90 4.38 24.80
C ASN A 695 41.95 5.43 24.41
N LEU A 696 42.04 5.79 23.12
CA LEU A 696 42.93 6.86 22.69
C LEU A 696 42.51 8.22 23.26
N LEU A 697 41.21 8.51 23.34
CA LEU A 697 40.70 9.73 23.95
C LEU A 697 41.07 9.83 25.44
N TYR A 698 41.02 8.71 26.15
CA TYR A 698 41.21 8.66 27.61
C TYR A 698 42.70 8.70 27.98
N GLU A 699 43.52 7.89 27.29
CA GLU A 699 44.89 7.60 27.72
C GLU A 699 45.96 8.39 26.97
N ARG A 700 45.69 8.82 25.73
CA ARG A 700 46.72 9.50 24.92
C ARG A 700 46.87 10.95 25.36
N LYS A 701 48.13 11.39 25.53
CA LYS A 701 48.44 12.79 25.82
C LYS A 701 47.87 13.73 24.74
N PRO A 702 47.34 14.91 25.12
CA PRO A 702 46.80 15.90 24.19
C PRO A 702 47.79 16.28 23.08
N VAL A 703 47.32 16.29 21.83
CA VAL A 703 48.10 16.58 20.62
C VAL A 703 48.04 18.07 20.29
N ARG A 704 49.12 18.60 19.71
CA ARG A 704 49.21 20.02 19.29
C ARG A 704 48.33 20.26 18.06
N GLN A 705 47.34 21.16 18.18
CA GLN A 705 46.42 21.56 17.09
C GLN A 705 46.63 23.02 16.62
N GLY A 706 47.83 23.55 16.81
CA GLY A 706 48.20 24.91 16.39
C GLY A 706 48.39 25.88 17.55
N THR A 707 48.15 27.16 17.29
CA THR A 707 48.47 28.26 18.21
C THR A 707 47.23 29.14 18.39
N THR A 708 46.92 29.52 19.63
CA THR A 708 45.84 30.47 19.94
C THR A 708 46.16 31.86 19.38
N SER A 709 45.15 32.74 19.28
CA SER A 709 45.32 34.15 18.89
C SER A 709 46.30 34.94 19.79
N LYS A 710 46.63 34.40 20.97
CA LYS A 710 47.63 34.94 21.92
C LYS A 710 48.98 34.20 21.87
N GLY A 711 49.29 33.46 20.80
CA GLY A 711 50.58 32.80 20.63
C GLY A 711 50.82 31.54 21.48
N ARG A 712 49.84 31.09 22.29
CA ARG A 712 49.97 29.86 23.09
C ARG A 712 49.65 28.61 22.27
N THR A 713 50.49 27.58 22.39
CA THR A 713 50.25 26.26 21.78
C THR A 713 48.93 25.66 22.28
N ARG A 714 48.00 25.42 21.36
CA ARG A 714 46.72 24.76 21.65
C ARG A 714 46.95 23.24 21.60
N ARG A 715 46.74 22.56 22.73
CA ARG A 715 46.73 21.10 22.81
C ARG A 715 45.29 20.63 23.03
N GLU A 716 44.86 19.62 22.27
CA GLU A 716 43.52 19.04 22.36
C GLU A 716 43.62 17.51 22.52
N PRO A 717 42.63 16.88 23.18
CA PRO A 717 42.56 15.42 23.27
C PRO A 717 42.53 14.72 21.90
N TYR A 718 42.90 13.44 21.87
CA TYR A 718 42.96 12.66 20.64
C TYR A 718 41.58 12.16 20.21
N ASP A 719 40.85 12.99 19.45
CA ASP A 719 39.51 12.69 18.97
C ASP A 719 39.52 11.89 17.66
N LEU A 720 39.22 10.59 17.73
CA LEU A 720 39.26 9.67 16.58
C LEU A 720 37.88 9.13 16.24
N LEU A 721 37.29 9.56 15.12
CA LEU A 721 36.06 8.96 14.56
C LEU A 721 36.14 8.70 13.05
N THR A 722 37.22 9.11 12.39
CA THR A 722 37.36 9.05 10.93
C THR A 722 38.44 8.06 10.53
N VAL A 723 38.17 7.26 9.50
CA VAL A 723 39.11 6.29 8.90
C VAL A 723 39.46 6.76 7.49
N TYR A 724 40.74 6.63 7.14
CA TYR A 724 41.28 6.89 5.82
C TYR A 724 41.90 5.59 5.29
N VAL A 725 41.49 5.17 4.10
CA VAL A 725 42.00 3.95 3.45
C VAL A 725 42.78 4.34 2.21
N ASP A 726 44.10 4.14 2.24
CA ASP A 726 44.97 4.36 1.08
C ASP A 726 44.73 3.26 0.02
N ALA A 727 44.55 3.65 -1.24
CA ALA A 727 44.50 2.73 -2.40
C ALA A 727 43.51 1.55 -2.26
N ILE A 728 42.28 1.84 -1.80
CA ILE A 728 41.22 0.84 -1.56
C ILE A 728 40.98 -0.13 -2.74
N THR A 729 41.12 0.34 -3.98
CA THR A 729 40.95 -0.46 -5.20
C THR A 729 41.96 -1.60 -5.35
N ARG A 730 43.05 -1.58 -4.58
CA ARG A 730 44.09 -2.63 -4.56
C ARG A 730 43.92 -3.64 -3.41
N ALA A 731 42.97 -3.41 -2.50
CA ALA A 731 42.67 -4.32 -1.40
C ALA A 731 41.94 -5.59 -1.89
N SER A 732 41.87 -6.62 -1.06
CA SER A 732 41.14 -7.85 -1.36
C SER A 732 39.64 -7.60 -1.57
N GLN A 733 39.01 -8.38 -2.43
CA GLN A 733 37.58 -8.24 -2.70
C GLN A 733 36.72 -8.45 -1.44
N ALA A 734 37.13 -9.36 -0.56
CA ALA A 734 36.46 -9.59 0.71
C ALA A 734 36.46 -8.34 1.61
N ALA A 735 37.61 -7.68 1.78
CA ALA A 735 37.71 -6.45 2.57
C ALA A 735 36.94 -5.29 1.94
N GLN A 736 36.98 -5.15 0.61
CA GLN A 736 36.20 -4.14 -0.11
C GLN A 736 34.69 -4.35 0.07
N ASN A 737 34.21 -5.61 0.01
CA ASN A 737 32.80 -5.94 0.21
C ASN A 737 32.34 -5.58 1.63
N VAL A 738 33.11 -5.91 2.67
CA VAL A 738 32.78 -5.56 4.06
C VAL A 738 32.74 -4.04 4.26
N TRP A 739 33.71 -3.32 3.71
CA TRP A 739 33.75 -1.86 3.79
C TRP A 739 32.57 -1.20 3.07
N GLN A 740 32.23 -1.69 1.88
CA GLN A 740 31.06 -1.25 1.15
C GLN A 740 29.78 -1.51 1.94
N ARG A 741 29.65 -2.68 2.60
CA ARG A 741 28.52 -3.01 3.47
C ARG A 741 28.39 -2.04 4.66
N LEU A 742 29.50 -1.69 5.32
CA LEU A 742 29.53 -0.68 6.39
C LEU A 742 29.01 0.69 5.91
N GLN A 743 29.32 1.08 4.67
CA GLN A 743 28.86 2.33 4.08
C GLN A 743 27.40 2.26 3.59
N GLN A 744 26.99 1.15 2.95
CA GLN A 744 25.60 0.89 2.53
C GLN A 744 24.63 0.92 3.72
N ALA A 745 25.02 0.29 4.83
CA ALA A 745 24.29 0.33 6.10
C ALA A 745 24.33 1.70 6.78
N SER A 746 25.06 2.68 6.23
CA SER A 746 25.27 4.01 6.82
C SER A 746 25.86 3.95 8.23
N ILE A 747 26.68 2.94 8.52
CA ILE A 747 27.43 2.82 9.78
C ILE A 747 28.60 3.81 9.74
N PHE A 748 29.33 3.80 8.62
CA PHE A 748 30.32 4.80 8.29
C PHE A 748 29.78 5.69 7.16
N VAL A 749 29.79 7.00 7.39
CA VAL A 749 29.33 8.00 6.41
C VAL A 749 30.50 8.41 5.55
N ASP A 750 30.35 8.25 4.24
CA ASP A 750 31.35 8.68 3.24
C ASP A 750 31.45 10.22 3.20
N VAL A 751 32.67 10.72 3.38
CA VAL A 751 33.02 12.15 3.37
C VAL A 751 33.69 12.53 2.04
N GLY A 752 33.90 11.57 1.13
CA GLY A 752 34.51 11.71 -0.19
C GLY A 752 36.02 11.53 -0.20
N LEU A 753 36.59 11.40 -1.39
CA LEU A 753 38.03 11.22 -1.60
C LEU A 753 38.84 12.44 -1.15
N ALA A 754 39.97 12.19 -0.51
CA ALA A 754 40.95 13.23 -0.14
C ALA A 754 42.38 12.78 -0.46
N THR A 755 43.26 13.73 -0.72
CA THR A 755 44.70 13.48 -0.71
C THR A 755 45.13 13.17 0.72
N SER A 756 45.63 11.95 0.95
CA SER A 756 46.14 11.53 2.25
C SER A 756 47.44 12.26 2.58
N GLN A 757 47.88 12.19 3.84
CA GLN A 757 49.19 12.71 4.25
C GLN A 757 50.36 12.04 3.52
N ARG A 758 50.11 10.93 2.80
CA ARG A 758 51.07 10.21 1.95
C ARG A 758 50.96 10.57 0.47
N SER A 759 50.19 11.61 0.13
CA SER A 759 49.95 12.07 -1.25
C SER A 759 49.28 11.01 -2.15
N VAL A 760 48.52 10.08 -1.56
CA VAL A 760 47.72 9.07 -2.26
C VAL A 760 46.24 9.44 -2.12
N VAL A 761 45.43 9.13 -3.13
CA VAL A 761 43.97 9.26 -3.02
C VAL A 761 43.47 8.24 -2.00
N ALA A 762 42.88 8.72 -0.91
CA ALA A 762 42.33 7.89 0.15
C ALA A 762 40.81 8.03 0.24
N ASP A 763 40.15 6.90 0.47
CA ASP A 763 38.73 6.88 0.83
C ASP A 763 38.56 7.30 2.29
N ARG A 764 37.60 8.18 2.57
CA ARG A 764 37.42 8.79 3.88
C ARG A 764 36.00 8.55 4.37
N ALA A 765 35.88 7.83 5.48
CA ALA A 765 34.59 7.62 6.13
C ALA A 765 34.65 7.94 7.62
N THR A 766 33.55 8.49 8.14
CA THR A 766 33.41 8.83 9.57
C THR A 766 32.35 7.95 10.22
N LEU A 767 32.65 7.39 11.39
CA LEU A 767 31.67 6.64 12.18
C LEU A 767 30.47 7.54 12.48
N ARG A 768 29.27 7.04 12.20
CA ARG A 768 28.03 7.76 12.50
C ARG A 768 27.94 8.04 14.01
N ARG A 769 27.78 9.31 14.36
CA ARG A 769 27.95 9.77 15.75
C ARG A 769 26.86 9.29 16.71
N ILE A 770 25.74 8.78 16.17
CA ILE A 770 24.69 8.14 16.96
C ILE A 770 25.18 6.92 17.76
N TYR A 771 26.26 6.25 17.34
CA TYR A 771 26.86 5.12 18.08
C TYR A 771 27.80 5.55 19.22
N CYS A 772 28.29 6.80 19.19
CA CYS A 772 29.35 7.27 20.09
C CYS A 772 28.94 7.29 21.58
N PRO A 773 27.71 7.69 21.98
CA PRO A 773 27.29 7.63 23.39
C PRO A 773 27.34 6.23 23.99
N ALA A 774 26.89 5.20 23.26
CA ALA A 774 26.96 3.80 23.68
C ALA A 774 28.41 3.36 23.94
N LEU A 775 29.34 3.83 23.12
CA LEU A 775 30.78 3.57 23.19
C LEU A 775 31.53 4.51 24.16
N ARG A 776 30.83 5.47 24.79
CA ARG A 776 31.38 6.48 25.72
C ARG A 776 32.56 7.29 25.15
N THR A 777 32.52 7.58 23.85
CA THR A 777 33.59 8.34 23.15
C THR A 777 33.14 9.76 22.74
N THR A 778 34.03 10.52 22.13
CA THR A 778 33.78 11.87 21.62
C THR A 778 32.74 11.90 20.49
N LEU A 779 32.19 13.08 20.20
CA LEU A 779 31.30 13.35 19.06
C LEU A 779 32.01 14.10 17.92
N THR A 780 33.29 14.44 18.11
CA THR A 780 34.08 15.16 17.12
C THR A 780 35.25 14.31 16.66
N SER A 781 35.78 14.60 15.48
CA SER A 781 37.01 13.97 14.97
C SER A 781 37.97 15.09 14.62
N SER A 782 39.06 15.21 15.38
CA SER A 782 40.19 16.06 14.97
C SER A 782 41.32 15.25 14.35
N GLU A 783 41.33 13.95 14.63
CA GLU A 783 42.33 13.01 14.18
C GLU A 783 41.65 11.92 13.31
N HIS A 784 42.46 11.15 12.61
CA HIS A 784 42.00 10.08 11.72
C HIS A 784 42.90 8.85 11.80
N LEU A 785 42.31 7.68 11.53
CA LEU A 785 42.99 6.41 11.43
C LEU A 785 43.38 6.19 9.97
N GLN A 786 44.63 6.45 9.64
CA GLN A 786 45.19 6.21 8.30
C GLN A 786 45.65 4.75 8.17
N LEU A 787 45.10 4.03 7.19
CA LEU A 787 45.36 2.62 6.94
C LEU A 787 46.05 2.42 5.58
N SER A 788 47.17 1.69 5.55
CA SER A 788 47.65 1.08 4.29
C SER A 788 46.71 -0.05 3.86
N LYS A 789 46.91 -0.57 2.64
CA LYS A 789 46.19 -1.75 2.14
C LYS A 789 46.20 -2.91 3.14
N GLU A 790 47.38 -3.30 3.62
CA GLU A 790 47.56 -4.47 4.48
C GLU A 790 46.93 -4.24 5.86
N GLN A 791 47.02 -3.00 6.38
CA GLN A 791 46.41 -2.62 7.64
C GLN A 791 44.88 -2.60 7.55
N PHE A 792 44.34 -2.16 6.41
CA PHE A 792 42.91 -2.17 6.14
C PHE A 792 42.38 -3.60 6.03
N GLU A 793 43.05 -4.48 5.28
CA GLU A 793 42.68 -5.89 5.20
C GLU A 793 42.72 -6.57 6.58
N TYR A 794 43.77 -6.32 7.39
CA TYR A 794 43.85 -6.83 8.75
C TYR A 794 42.75 -6.26 9.66
N PHE A 795 42.40 -4.98 9.52
CA PHE A 795 41.30 -4.37 10.28
C PHE A 795 39.93 -4.93 9.90
N MET A 796 39.69 -5.25 8.62
CA MET A 796 38.42 -5.86 8.17
C MET A 796 38.30 -7.34 8.59
N ASP A 797 39.40 -8.08 8.63
CA ASP A 797 39.42 -9.51 8.98
C ASP A 797 39.44 -9.74 10.50
N LYS A 798 40.30 -9.01 11.22
CA LYS A 798 40.52 -9.16 12.68
C LYS A 798 40.52 -7.80 13.38
N PRO A 799 39.36 -7.11 13.43
CA PRO A 799 39.27 -5.75 13.93
C PRO A 799 39.78 -5.60 15.37
N GLN A 800 39.47 -6.57 16.24
CA GLN A 800 39.85 -6.52 17.64
C GLN A 800 41.37 -6.62 17.85
N GLU A 801 42.05 -7.51 17.11
CA GLU A 801 43.51 -7.69 17.19
C GLU A 801 44.22 -6.46 16.60
N PHE A 802 43.76 -5.99 15.44
CA PHE A 802 44.26 -4.76 14.82
C PHE A 802 44.21 -3.57 15.77
N CYS A 803 43.04 -3.30 16.38
CA CYS A 803 42.84 -2.16 17.27
C CYS A 803 43.73 -2.25 18.53
N LYS A 804 43.92 -3.45 19.09
CA LYS A 804 44.87 -3.70 20.21
C LYS A 804 46.29 -3.32 19.83
N ASP A 805 46.76 -3.82 18.68
CA ASP A 805 48.12 -3.59 18.23
C ASP A 805 48.37 -2.12 17.87
N HIS A 806 47.38 -1.48 17.24
CA HIS A 806 47.42 -0.06 16.93
C HIS A 806 47.53 0.79 18.21
N PHE A 807 46.66 0.55 19.20
CA PHE A 807 46.69 1.24 20.47
C PHE A 807 48.04 1.11 21.19
N ARG A 808 48.56 -0.12 21.30
CA ARG A 808 49.88 -0.40 21.90
C ARG A 808 51.01 0.32 21.16
N ARG A 809 50.97 0.36 19.83
CA ARG A 809 51.99 1.05 19.01
C ARG A 809 51.99 2.56 19.25
N VAL A 810 50.80 3.16 19.29
CA VAL A 810 50.63 4.60 19.53
C VAL A 810 51.06 4.97 20.95
N LEU A 811 50.78 4.13 21.94
CA LEU A 811 51.19 4.35 23.33
C LEU A 811 52.67 4.05 23.61
N LYS A 812 53.29 3.09 22.91
CA LYS A 812 54.75 2.85 22.97
C LYS A 812 55.57 4.03 22.46
N GLN A 813 54.99 4.88 21.60
CA GLN A 813 55.58 6.17 21.23
C GLN A 813 55.35 7.27 22.29
N SER A 814 54.61 6.97 23.36
CA SER A 814 54.26 7.90 24.44
C SER A 814 54.31 7.22 25.82
N ASP A 815 55.43 6.58 26.19
CA ASP A 815 55.86 6.15 27.54
C ASP A 815 54.83 5.59 28.55
N GLN A 816 53.66 5.10 28.15
CA GLN A 816 52.68 4.50 29.05
C GLN A 816 51.89 3.41 28.34
N ALA A 817 52.26 2.15 28.56
CA ALA A 817 51.50 0.99 28.09
C ALA A 817 51.30 0.01 29.25
N LYS A 818 50.21 0.17 30.00
CA LYS A 818 49.60 -0.87 30.84
C LYS A 818 48.08 -0.66 30.85
N LEU A 819 47.33 -1.76 30.96
CA LEU A 819 45.87 -1.92 30.86
C LEU A 819 45.29 -2.05 29.45
N TRP A 820 45.34 -3.27 28.91
CA TRP A 820 44.28 -3.80 28.02
C TRP A 820 43.53 -4.98 28.68
N ASP A 821 44.02 -5.50 29.81
CA ASP A 821 43.57 -6.79 30.35
C ASP A 821 42.49 -6.72 31.46
N GLU A 822 42.07 -5.53 31.90
CA GLU A 822 41.16 -5.40 33.06
C GLU A 822 39.68 -5.15 32.73
N ASP A 823 39.31 -4.88 31.48
CA ASP A 823 37.91 -4.58 31.11
C ASP A 823 37.02 -5.84 30.93
N LYS A 824 37.50 -7.03 31.33
CA LYS A 824 36.68 -8.25 31.44
C LYS A 824 35.97 -8.39 32.80
N ALA A 825 36.37 -7.62 33.82
CA ALA A 825 35.78 -7.73 35.16
C ALA A 825 34.60 -6.77 35.41
N LEU A 826 34.55 -5.62 34.74
CA LEU A 826 33.51 -4.60 34.97
C LEU A 826 32.21 -4.82 34.17
N GLN A 827 32.19 -5.77 33.24
CA GLN A 827 30.96 -6.18 32.53
C GLN A 827 30.11 -7.18 33.31
N LYS A 828 30.54 -7.64 34.49
CA LYS A 828 29.85 -8.69 35.26
C LYS A 828 28.88 -8.18 36.34
N SER A 829 28.69 -6.87 36.48
CA SER A 829 27.80 -6.28 37.51
C SER A 829 26.76 -5.28 36.99
N ILE A 830 26.62 -5.11 35.68
CA ILE A 830 25.46 -4.42 35.11
C ILE A 830 24.34 -5.44 35.05
N LYS A 831 23.41 -5.39 36.02
CA LYS A 831 22.09 -5.99 35.82
C LYS A 831 21.54 -5.40 34.52
N GLU A 832 21.31 -6.24 33.53
CA GLU A 832 20.58 -5.89 32.32
C GLU A 832 19.17 -5.44 32.74
N GLU A 833 18.99 -4.16 33.05
CA GLU A 833 17.67 -3.56 33.04
C GLU A 833 17.25 -3.52 31.57
N SER A 834 16.44 -4.52 31.19
CA SER A 834 15.75 -4.56 29.92
C SER A 834 15.00 -3.23 29.72
N PRO A 835 14.94 -2.71 28.49
CA PRO A 835 13.97 -1.66 28.17
C PRO A 835 12.59 -2.13 28.64
N PRO A 836 11.71 -1.24 29.13
CA PRO A 836 10.37 -1.62 29.56
C PRO A 836 9.69 -2.38 28.42
N GLN A 837 9.48 -3.67 28.63
CA GLN A 837 8.82 -4.54 27.66
C GLN A 837 7.32 -4.29 27.77
N HIS A 838 6.70 -3.88 26.67
CA HIS A 838 5.25 -3.78 26.63
C HIS A 838 4.69 -5.18 26.35
N ILE A 839 4.30 -5.88 27.41
CA ILE A 839 3.55 -7.12 27.29
C ILE A 839 2.08 -6.71 27.04
N PRO A 840 1.47 -7.13 25.93
CA PRO A 840 0.09 -6.77 25.63
C PRO A 840 -0.84 -7.25 26.74
N THR A 841 -1.69 -6.37 27.25
CA THR A 841 -2.67 -6.72 28.30
C THR A 841 -4.05 -6.95 27.69
N GLU A 842 -4.94 -7.66 28.38
CA GLU A 842 -6.31 -7.90 27.87
C GLU A 842 -7.13 -6.64 27.64
N LYS A 843 -6.74 -5.50 28.25
CA LYS A 843 -7.38 -4.21 27.97
C LYS A 843 -7.07 -3.68 26.56
N ASP A 844 -5.99 -4.16 25.95
CA ASP A 844 -5.50 -3.72 24.65
C ASP A 844 -5.99 -4.63 23.50
N ARG A 845 -6.75 -5.69 23.84
CA ARG A 845 -7.26 -6.68 22.88
C ARG A 845 -8.43 -6.11 22.07
N VAL A 846 -8.38 -6.32 20.75
CA VAL A 846 -9.42 -5.85 19.80
C VAL A 846 -10.04 -7.05 19.10
N ASP A 847 -11.37 -7.18 19.15
CA ASP A 847 -12.08 -8.19 18.34
C ASP A 847 -12.37 -7.67 16.92
N PHE A 848 -11.52 -8.06 15.98
CA PHE A 848 -11.71 -7.73 14.56
C PHE A 848 -12.79 -8.58 13.88
N THR A 849 -13.18 -9.73 14.43
CA THR A 849 -14.24 -10.55 13.82
C THR A 849 -15.60 -9.90 13.96
N ALA A 850 -15.84 -9.19 15.07
CA ALA A 850 -17.06 -8.40 15.29
C ALA A 850 -17.18 -7.20 14.35
N LYS A 851 -16.05 -6.72 13.78
CA LYS A 851 -16.02 -5.62 12.81
C LYS A 851 -16.26 -6.08 11.38
N ALA A 852 -16.39 -7.39 11.14
CA ALA A 852 -16.63 -7.94 9.81
C ALA A 852 -18.03 -7.52 9.31
N PRO A 853 -18.15 -7.07 8.04
CA PRO A 853 -19.45 -6.76 7.45
C PRO A 853 -20.45 -7.91 7.55
N THR A 854 -21.74 -7.63 7.80
CA THR A 854 -22.75 -8.68 8.03
C THR A 854 -22.85 -9.67 6.87
N ASN A 855 -22.88 -9.20 5.62
CA ASN A 855 -22.97 -10.08 4.46
C ASN A 855 -21.70 -10.91 4.24
N TRP A 856 -20.53 -10.34 4.55
CA TRP A 856 -19.28 -11.09 4.59
C TRP A 856 -19.33 -12.19 5.65
N THR A 857 -19.83 -11.86 6.85
CA THR A 857 -20.01 -12.81 7.95
C THR A 857 -20.93 -13.96 7.59
N VAL A 858 -22.08 -13.68 6.95
CA VAL A 858 -23.01 -14.72 6.47
C VAL A 858 -22.35 -15.62 5.44
N ALA A 859 -21.65 -15.05 4.46
CA ALA A 859 -20.98 -15.84 3.43
C ALA A 859 -19.86 -16.73 4.01
N VAL A 860 -19.04 -16.20 4.92
CA VAL A 860 -17.96 -16.95 5.58
C VAL A 860 -18.51 -18.04 6.50
N ASN A 861 -19.58 -17.78 7.24
CA ASN A 861 -20.21 -18.78 8.11
C ASN A 861 -20.88 -19.91 7.31
N SER A 862 -21.22 -19.68 6.05
CA SER A 862 -21.73 -20.74 5.15
C SER A 862 -20.63 -21.65 4.57
N LEU A 863 -19.36 -21.38 4.85
CA LEU A 863 -18.24 -22.23 4.41
C LEU A 863 -18.08 -23.44 5.34
N THR A 864 -17.66 -24.56 4.74
CA THR A 864 -17.48 -25.84 5.44
C THR A 864 -16.37 -25.75 6.49
N PRO A 865 -16.62 -26.12 7.77
CA PRO A 865 -15.56 -26.23 8.77
C PRO A 865 -14.59 -27.37 8.48
N LEU A 866 -13.46 -27.40 9.19
CA LEU A 866 -12.64 -28.61 9.28
C LEU A 866 -13.50 -29.74 9.85
N THR A 867 -13.59 -30.82 9.10
CA THR A 867 -14.43 -31.98 9.41
C THR A 867 -13.57 -33.24 9.32
N PRO A 868 -13.72 -34.25 10.19
CA PRO A 868 -12.93 -35.48 10.08
C PRO A 868 -13.06 -36.06 8.67
N VAL A 869 -11.97 -36.58 8.10
CA VAL A 869 -11.98 -37.18 6.75
C VAL A 869 -13.06 -38.26 6.62
N ALA A 870 -13.36 -38.95 7.72
CA ALA A 870 -14.38 -39.98 7.76
C ALA A 870 -15.81 -39.46 7.48
N ASP A 871 -16.08 -38.20 7.82
CA ASP A 871 -17.39 -37.58 7.66
C ASP A 871 -17.44 -36.70 6.41
N ALA A 872 -16.30 -36.12 6.02
CA ALA A 872 -16.20 -35.21 4.88
C ALA A 872 -16.08 -35.91 3.51
N ILE A 873 -15.49 -37.12 3.47
CA ILE A 873 -15.24 -37.85 2.22
C ILE A 873 -15.96 -39.19 2.23
N GLN A 874 -16.83 -39.43 1.25
CA GLN A 874 -17.56 -40.68 1.10
C GLN A 874 -16.61 -41.86 0.84
N LYS A 875 -16.97 -43.06 1.34
CA LYS A 875 -16.22 -44.29 1.04
C LYS A 875 -16.23 -44.54 -0.47
N ASN A 876 -15.10 -45.02 -0.99
CA ASN A 876 -14.89 -45.29 -2.42
C ASN A 876 -15.10 -44.09 -3.35
N ALA A 877 -14.95 -42.86 -2.84
CA ALA A 877 -15.03 -41.66 -3.68
C ALA A 877 -13.89 -41.62 -4.72
N GLU A 878 -14.17 -41.04 -5.88
CA GLU A 878 -13.22 -40.90 -6.98
C GLU A 878 -12.81 -39.43 -7.20
N PHE A 879 -11.50 -39.21 -7.37
CA PHE A 879 -10.93 -37.89 -7.65
C PHE A 879 -10.03 -37.93 -8.90
N ASP A 880 -9.83 -36.79 -9.54
CA ASP A 880 -9.02 -36.69 -10.75
C ASP A 880 -7.53 -36.49 -10.43
N LEU A 881 -7.23 -35.78 -9.34
CA LEU A 881 -5.87 -35.45 -8.95
C LEU A 881 -5.69 -35.40 -7.44
N PHE A 882 -4.62 -36.00 -6.96
CA PHE A 882 -4.09 -35.83 -5.61
C PHE A 882 -2.79 -35.03 -5.68
N ILE A 883 -2.68 -33.97 -4.88
CA ILE A 883 -1.47 -33.17 -4.71
C ILE A 883 -1.01 -33.35 -3.26
N GLY A 884 0.14 -33.98 -3.06
CA GLY A 884 0.74 -34.20 -1.74
C GLY A 884 2.03 -33.42 -1.56
N ALA A 885 2.36 -33.02 -0.33
CA ALA A 885 3.65 -32.41 0.01
C ALA A 885 4.60 -33.43 0.66
N LEU A 886 5.78 -33.66 0.06
CA LEU A 886 6.78 -34.57 0.62
C LEU A 886 7.64 -33.85 1.66
N GLY A 887 7.23 -33.91 2.94
CA GLY A 887 7.99 -33.38 4.07
C GLY A 887 8.53 -34.46 5.01
N PHE A 888 9.45 -34.07 5.89
CA PHE A 888 10.10 -34.94 6.87
C PHE A 888 9.22 -35.33 8.09
N GLU A 889 8.11 -34.61 8.33
CA GLU A 889 7.22 -34.82 9.48
C GLU A 889 6.60 -36.24 9.49
N GLU A 890 6.38 -36.83 10.67
CA GLU A 890 5.76 -38.16 10.80
C GLU A 890 4.34 -38.23 10.22
N ARG A 891 3.62 -37.11 10.31
CA ARG A 891 2.25 -36.97 9.82
C ARG A 891 2.13 -36.81 8.31
N THR A 892 3.23 -36.65 7.57
CA THR A 892 3.24 -36.41 6.11
C THR A 892 2.40 -37.42 5.32
N THR A 893 2.39 -38.69 5.74
CA THR A 893 1.71 -39.78 5.02
C THR A 893 0.29 -40.07 5.50
N LYS A 894 -0.16 -39.43 6.59
CA LYS A 894 -1.40 -39.78 7.28
C LYS A 894 -2.65 -39.42 6.48
N GLY A 895 -2.61 -38.31 5.75
CA GLY A 895 -3.68 -37.93 4.82
C GLY A 895 -3.94 -39.02 3.77
N ALA A 896 -2.89 -39.44 3.05
CA ALA A 896 -2.99 -40.50 2.06
C ALA A 896 -3.41 -41.85 2.66
N ALA A 897 -2.90 -42.21 3.85
CA ALA A 897 -3.31 -43.44 4.54
C ALA A 897 -4.82 -43.45 4.86
N ALA A 898 -5.34 -42.35 5.40
CA ALA A 898 -6.76 -42.22 5.70
C ALA A 898 -7.65 -42.32 4.45
N LEU A 899 -7.18 -41.82 3.29
CA LEU A 899 -7.89 -41.97 2.02
C LEU A 899 -7.89 -43.43 1.54
N VAL A 900 -6.76 -44.13 1.63
CA VAL A 900 -6.64 -45.55 1.24
C VAL A 900 -7.57 -46.43 2.08
N GLU A 901 -7.60 -46.22 3.41
CA GLU A 901 -8.49 -46.96 4.32
C GLU A 901 -9.97 -46.78 3.97
N ARG A 902 -10.33 -45.64 3.38
CA ARG A 902 -11.69 -45.36 2.89
C ARG A 902 -11.97 -45.86 1.47
N GLY A 903 -10.99 -46.50 0.83
CA GLY A 903 -11.11 -47.01 -0.53
C GLY A 903 -11.13 -45.92 -1.61
N VAL A 904 -10.69 -44.70 -1.30
CA VAL A 904 -10.66 -43.58 -2.25
C VAL A 904 -9.75 -43.91 -3.44
N LYS A 905 -10.20 -43.53 -4.64
CA LYS A 905 -9.45 -43.71 -5.88
C LYS A 905 -9.13 -42.37 -6.53
N VAL A 906 -7.93 -42.25 -7.08
CA VAL A 906 -7.46 -41.03 -7.72
C VAL A 906 -6.87 -41.35 -9.09
N LEU A 907 -7.21 -40.59 -10.13
CA LEU A 907 -6.72 -40.86 -11.48
C LEU A 907 -5.22 -40.58 -11.63
N ASN A 908 -4.73 -39.48 -11.04
CA ASN A 908 -3.34 -39.05 -11.09
C ASN A 908 -2.88 -38.52 -9.73
N ALA A 909 -1.57 -38.59 -9.46
CA ALA A 909 -0.98 -38.02 -8.26
C ALA A 909 0.27 -37.20 -8.57
N VAL A 910 0.45 -36.13 -7.81
CA VAL A 910 1.59 -35.22 -7.88
C VAL A 910 2.17 -35.08 -6.48
N LEU A 911 3.49 -35.17 -6.35
CA LEU A 911 4.19 -34.91 -5.09
C LEU A 911 5.05 -33.66 -5.22
N LEU A 912 4.78 -32.68 -4.35
CA LEU A 912 5.59 -31.47 -4.21
C LEU A 912 6.89 -31.84 -3.49
N GLU A 913 8.02 -31.63 -4.15
CA GLU A 913 9.34 -31.92 -3.63
C GLU A 913 10.08 -30.63 -3.29
N PHE A 914 10.72 -30.60 -2.12
CA PHE A 914 11.45 -29.44 -1.63
C PHE A 914 12.96 -29.66 -1.81
N ASP A 915 13.66 -28.63 -2.26
CA ASP A 915 15.11 -28.61 -2.49
C ASP A 915 15.94 -28.71 -1.21
N ARG A 916 15.30 -28.60 -0.04
CA ARG A 916 15.95 -28.56 1.26
C ARG A 916 15.60 -29.76 2.14
N TYR A 917 16.60 -30.24 2.88
CA TYR A 917 16.50 -31.44 3.74
C TYR A 917 16.06 -32.69 2.98
N TYR A 918 16.56 -32.83 1.74
CA TYR A 918 16.28 -33.97 0.88
C TYR A 918 16.42 -35.29 1.65
N GLU A 919 17.56 -35.53 2.31
CA GLU A 919 17.78 -36.75 3.11
C GLU A 919 16.73 -36.99 4.21
N ALA A 920 16.22 -35.93 4.86
CA ALA A 920 15.19 -36.06 5.88
C ALA A 920 13.80 -36.31 5.26
N ASN A 921 13.50 -35.68 4.13
CA ASN A 921 12.25 -35.90 3.37
C ASN A 921 12.21 -37.31 2.79
N GLU A 922 13.34 -37.82 2.29
CA GLU A 922 13.50 -39.16 1.71
C GLU A 922 13.11 -40.28 2.69
N LYS A 923 13.31 -40.08 4.00
CA LYS A 923 12.89 -41.05 5.02
C LYS A 923 11.39 -41.41 4.96
N ARG A 924 10.55 -40.53 4.42
CA ARG A 924 9.10 -40.74 4.30
C ARG A 924 8.67 -41.12 2.88
N ARG A 925 9.53 -40.95 1.87
CA ARG A 925 9.19 -41.15 0.46
C ARG A 925 8.64 -42.53 0.17
N ALA A 926 9.39 -43.59 0.51
CA ALA A 926 9.00 -44.96 0.16
C ALA A 926 7.60 -45.32 0.69
N THR A 927 7.30 -44.98 1.95
CA THR A 927 5.98 -45.20 2.53
C THR A 927 4.91 -44.36 1.83
N TYR A 928 5.21 -43.10 1.51
CA TYR A 928 4.27 -42.22 0.83
C TYR A 928 3.95 -42.75 -0.57
N GLU A 929 4.96 -43.13 -1.35
CA GLU A 929 4.81 -43.65 -2.71
C GLU A 929 3.99 -44.95 -2.75
N ILE A 930 4.13 -45.83 -1.75
CA ILE A 930 3.27 -47.02 -1.60
C ILE A 930 1.80 -46.62 -1.47
N LEU A 931 1.49 -45.67 -0.58
CA LEU A 931 0.13 -45.18 -0.37
C LEU A 931 -0.43 -44.48 -1.62
N ILE A 932 0.39 -43.68 -2.30
CA ILE A 932 0.01 -43.05 -3.56
C ILE A 932 -0.29 -44.11 -4.63
N GLY A 933 0.53 -45.15 -4.74
CA GLY A 933 0.30 -46.28 -5.65
C GLY A 933 -1.04 -46.99 -5.37
N GLN A 934 -1.45 -47.10 -4.11
CA GLN A 934 -2.75 -47.66 -3.74
C GLN A 934 -3.93 -46.75 -4.16
N LEU A 935 -3.78 -45.42 -3.99
CA LEU A 935 -4.77 -44.43 -4.43
C LEU A 935 -4.91 -44.39 -5.96
N THR A 936 -3.79 -44.47 -6.68
CA THR A 936 -3.74 -44.36 -8.15
C THR A 936 -3.90 -45.69 -8.89
N SER A 937 -4.17 -46.78 -8.16
CA SER A 937 -4.26 -48.15 -8.70
C SER A 937 -3.02 -48.55 -9.49
N GLY A 938 -1.83 -48.24 -8.95
CA GLY A 938 -0.52 -48.64 -9.47
C GLY A 938 0.11 -47.67 -10.46
N LYS A 939 -0.56 -46.57 -10.82
CA LYS A 939 0.05 -45.54 -11.69
C LYS A 939 1.10 -44.73 -10.93
N ALA A 940 2.24 -44.47 -11.58
CA ALA A 940 3.30 -43.64 -11.03
C ALA A 940 2.80 -42.20 -10.74
N HIS A 941 3.36 -41.61 -9.69
CA HIS A 941 3.16 -40.19 -9.38
C HIS A 941 4.11 -39.32 -10.20
N ARG A 942 3.80 -38.03 -10.34
CA ARG A 942 4.69 -37.05 -10.96
C ARG A 942 5.37 -36.19 -9.88
N PRO A 943 6.71 -36.19 -9.76
CA PRO A 943 7.38 -35.25 -8.88
C PRO A 943 7.22 -33.82 -9.41
N PHE A 944 7.06 -32.86 -8.51
CA PHE A 944 6.93 -31.45 -8.82
C PHE A 944 7.88 -30.64 -7.95
N ASN A 945 8.98 -30.20 -8.55
CA ASN A 945 9.99 -29.40 -7.86
C ASN A 945 9.41 -28.04 -7.40
N SER A 946 9.44 -27.84 -6.09
CA SER A 946 8.91 -26.70 -5.35
C SER A 946 10.00 -26.12 -4.45
N PRO A 947 11.03 -25.48 -5.02
CA PRO A 947 12.16 -25.01 -4.24
C PRO A 947 11.72 -23.99 -3.18
N VAL A 948 12.27 -24.12 -1.98
CA VAL A 948 12.02 -23.29 -0.81
C VAL A 948 13.19 -22.33 -0.60
N ASP A 949 14.39 -22.71 -1.06
CA ASP A 949 15.61 -21.95 -0.80
C ASP A 949 15.76 -20.70 -1.68
N ASN A 950 15.18 -20.70 -2.88
CA ASN A 950 15.28 -19.58 -3.82
C ASN A 950 13.90 -19.10 -4.29
N PRO A 951 13.74 -17.81 -4.64
CA PRO A 951 12.56 -17.33 -5.31
C PRO A 951 12.28 -18.11 -6.61
N ASP A 952 11.11 -18.73 -6.68
CA ASP A 952 10.64 -19.46 -7.87
C ASP A 952 9.40 -18.80 -8.46
N HIS A 953 9.64 -17.97 -9.48
CA HIS A 953 8.60 -17.26 -10.25
C HIS A 953 7.91 -18.16 -11.28
N GLY A 954 8.59 -19.22 -11.72
CA GLY A 954 8.04 -20.17 -12.67
C GLY A 954 6.98 -21.10 -12.07
N PHE A 955 6.84 -21.12 -10.73
CA PHE A 955 5.90 -21.99 -10.02
C PHE A 955 4.47 -21.97 -10.61
N PRO A 956 3.82 -20.81 -10.80
CA PRO A 956 2.42 -20.76 -11.27
C PRO A 956 2.28 -21.31 -12.68
N MET A 957 3.23 -20.97 -13.56
CA MET A 957 3.25 -21.44 -14.94
C MET A 957 3.39 -22.97 -14.98
N ARG A 958 4.35 -23.53 -14.23
CA ARG A 958 4.54 -24.99 -14.15
C ARG A 958 3.33 -25.69 -13.54
N MET A 959 2.74 -25.12 -12.48
CA MET A 959 1.54 -25.66 -11.84
C MET A 959 0.33 -25.60 -12.77
N GLY A 960 0.13 -24.50 -13.49
CA GLY A 960 -0.95 -24.37 -14.47
C GLY A 960 -0.83 -25.35 -15.63
N ALA A 961 0.37 -25.49 -16.19
CA ALA A 961 0.66 -26.48 -17.23
C ALA A 961 0.44 -27.92 -16.73
N LEU A 962 0.84 -28.21 -15.50
CA LEU A 962 0.58 -29.49 -14.85
C LEU A 962 -0.92 -29.76 -14.72
N LEU A 963 -1.70 -28.80 -14.19
CA LEU A 963 -3.15 -28.94 -14.05
C LEU A 963 -3.81 -29.21 -15.41
N GLY A 964 -3.45 -28.46 -16.46
CA GLY A 964 -3.99 -28.65 -17.81
C GLY A 964 -3.58 -29.95 -18.50
N THR A 965 -2.40 -30.50 -18.19
CA THR A 965 -1.95 -31.77 -18.79
C THR A 965 -2.45 -33.00 -18.05
N VAL A 966 -2.62 -32.90 -16.73
CA VAL A 966 -3.01 -34.01 -15.86
C VAL A 966 -4.53 -34.14 -15.76
N THR A 967 -5.26 -33.04 -15.95
CA THR A 967 -6.72 -33.02 -15.91
C THR A 967 -7.29 -32.74 -17.30
N GLN A 968 -8.00 -33.71 -17.87
CA GLN A 968 -8.68 -33.56 -19.17
C GLN A 968 -10.11 -32.99 -19.03
N LYS A 969 -10.59 -32.86 -17.78
CA LYS A 969 -11.93 -32.35 -17.46
C LYS A 969 -11.89 -30.83 -17.32
N LYS A 970 -12.99 -30.19 -17.71
CA LYS A 970 -13.19 -28.74 -17.56
C LYS A 970 -13.21 -28.28 -16.09
N CYS A 971 -13.67 -29.14 -15.18
CA CYS A 971 -13.67 -28.91 -13.74
C CYS A 971 -13.29 -30.22 -13.03
N PRO A 972 -11.99 -30.48 -12.79
CA PRO A 972 -11.52 -31.69 -12.13
C PRO A 972 -11.76 -31.66 -10.61
N ARG A 973 -11.90 -32.83 -10.00
CA ARG A 973 -11.97 -33.01 -8.54
C ARG A 973 -10.57 -33.21 -7.97
N ILE A 974 -10.11 -32.28 -7.14
CA ILE A 974 -8.73 -32.22 -6.64
C ILE A 974 -8.70 -32.38 -5.13
N LEU A 975 -7.87 -33.31 -4.66
CA LEU A 975 -7.45 -33.44 -3.26
C LEU A 975 -6.08 -32.78 -3.09
N PHE A 976 -5.97 -31.85 -2.14
CA PHE A 976 -4.69 -31.21 -1.82
C PHE A 976 -4.34 -31.43 -0.35
N ASP A 977 -3.31 -32.23 -0.08
CA ASP A 977 -2.78 -32.44 1.26
C ASP A 977 -1.73 -31.39 1.61
N CYS A 978 -2.11 -30.45 2.49
CA CYS A 978 -1.26 -29.35 2.91
C CYS A 978 -0.45 -29.64 4.18
N THR A 979 -0.54 -30.85 4.75
CA THR A 979 -0.02 -31.23 6.06
C THR A 979 1.42 -30.76 6.28
N SER A 980 2.33 -31.14 5.37
CA SER A 980 3.76 -30.86 5.47
C SER A 980 4.23 -29.77 4.50
N CYS A 981 3.31 -28.92 4.02
CA CYS A 981 3.61 -27.91 3.02
C CYS A 981 4.11 -26.61 3.69
N PRO A 982 5.32 -26.10 3.39
CA PRO A 982 5.78 -24.80 3.90
C PRO A 982 4.83 -23.67 3.51
N SER A 983 4.63 -22.64 4.37
CA SER A 983 3.58 -21.63 4.17
C SER A 983 3.69 -20.86 2.84
N LEU A 984 4.91 -20.65 2.33
CA LEU A 984 5.14 -20.08 1.01
C LEU A 984 4.61 -20.98 -0.12
N ILE A 985 4.98 -22.27 -0.12
CA ILE A 985 4.55 -23.22 -1.15
C ILE A 985 3.05 -23.50 -1.04
N LEU A 986 2.52 -23.58 0.18
CA LEU A 986 1.10 -23.69 0.44
C LEU A 986 0.34 -22.53 -0.23
N SER A 987 0.78 -21.30 0.01
CA SER A 987 0.13 -20.11 -0.54
C SER A 987 0.26 -20.03 -2.07
N LYS A 988 1.43 -20.37 -2.64
CA LYS A 988 1.60 -20.46 -4.10
C LYS A 988 0.68 -21.51 -4.73
N THR A 989 0.54 -22.67 -4.10
CA THR A 989 -0.32 -23.77 -4.58
C THR A 989 -1.79 -23.40 -4.49
N LEU A 990 -2.24 -22.86 -3.35
CA LEU A 990 -3.62 -22.37 -3.19
C LEU A 990 -3.95 -21.24 -4.18
N SER A 991 -3.02 -20.31 -4.38
CA SER A 991 -3.16 -19.23 -5.36
C SER A 991 -3.39 -19.74 -6.79
N ALA A 992 -2.71 -20.84 -7.17
CA ALA A 992 -2.93 -21.49 -8.46
C ALA A 992 -4.26 -22.26 -8.51
N LEU A 993 -4.56 -23.05 -7.48
CA LEU A 993 -5.79 -23.87 -7.41
C LEU A 993 -7.06 -23.03 -7.35
N LEU A 994 -7.08 -21.94 -6.57
CA LEU A 994 -8.24 -21.04 -6.44
C LEU A 994 -8.54 -20.26 -7.73
N ARG A 995 -7.60 -20.20 -8.69
CA ARG A 995 -7.80 -19.58 -10.01
C ARG A 995 -8.11 -20.58 -11.11
N HIS A 996 -7.86 -21.86 -10.86
CA HIS A 996 -8.18 -22.93 -11.81
C HIS A 996 -9.58 -23.46 -11.49
N PRO A 997 -10.52 -23.49 -12.44
CA PRO A 997 -11.86 -24.04 -12.19
C PRO A 997 -11.75 -25.52 -11.80
N CYS A 998 -11.99 -25.85 -10.54
CA CYS A 998 -11.92 -27.22 -10.01
C CYS A 998 -12.81 -27.39 -8.77
N GLU A 999 -13.15 -28.63 -8.43
CA GLU A 999 -13.75 -28.98 -7.14
C GLU A 999 -12.64 -29.32 -6.16
N LEU A 1000 -12.37 -28.44 -5.19
CA LEU A 1000 -11.21 -28.54 -4.30
C LEU A 1000 -11.60 -29.08 -2.92
N THR A 1001 -10.86 -30.08 -2.45
CA THR A 1001 -10.88 -30.53 -1.06
C THR A 1001 -9.47 -30.48 -0.47
N ILE A 1002 -9.32 -29.80 0.66
CA ILE A 1002 -8.03 -29.67 1.36
C ILE A 1002 -7.95 -30.69 2.48
N LEU A 1003 -6.81 -31.37 2.62
CA LEU A 1003 -6.51 -32.29 3.71
C LEU A 1003 -5.48 -31.69 4.65
N TYR A 1004 -5.69 -31.88 5.94
CA TYR A 1004 -4.79 -31.44 6.99
C TYR A 1004 -4.70 -32.49 8.10
N SER A 1005 -3.49 -32.95 8.40
CA SER A 1005 -3.24 -33.87 9.51
C SER A 1005 -2.76 -33.10 10.74
N GLU A 1006 -3.53 -33.14 11.82
CA GLU A 1006 -3.20 -32.48 13.09
C GLU A 1006 -2.14 -33.28 13.84
N ALA A 1007 -1.09 -32.61 14.32
CA ALA A 1007 -0.03 -33.26 15.08
C ALA A 1007 -0.45 -33.54 16.52
N GLU A 1008 0.11 -34.61 17.09
CA GLU A 1008 -0.13 -35.00 18.49
C GLU A 1008 0.71 -34.19 19.47
N GLN A 1009 1.93 -33.88 19.05
CA GLN A 1009 2.88 -33.06 19.80
C GLN A 1009 3.48 -31.99 18.89
N TYR A 1010 3.45 -30.75 19.37
CA TYR A 1010 4.09 -29.60 18.74
C TYR A 1010 5.29 -29.14 19.57
N PHE A 1011 6.35 -28.72 18.89
CA PHE A 1011 7.51 -28.11 19.54
C PHE A 1011 7.45 -26.58 19.49
N PRO A 1012 8.16 -25.87 20.37
CA PRO A 1012 8.75 -26.38 21.63
C PRO A 1012 7.69 -26.97 22.58
N THR A 1013 8.10 -27.94 23.39
CA THR A 1013 7.25 -28.60 24.40
C THR A 1013 7.05 -27.73 25.65
N PRO A 1014 6.02 -27.97 26.48
CA PRO A 1014 5.86 -27.26 27.75
C PRO A 1014 7.12 -27.32 28.63
N GLU A 1015 7.76 -28.48 28.70
CA GLU A 1015 8.96 -28.69 29.53
C GLU A 1015 10.16 -27.90 29.00
N GLU A 1016 10.34 -27.81 27.68
CA GLU A 1016 11.38 -26.97 27.07
C GLU A 1016 11.15 -25.47 27.35
N TRP A 1017 9.89 -25.04 27.42
CA TRP A 1017 9.51 -23.68 27.74
C TRP A 1017 9.80 -23.34 29.22
N GLU A 1018 9.35 -24.16 30.16
CA GLU A 1018 9.56 -23.94 31.60
C GLU A 1018 11.05 -23.91 31.99
N VAL A 1019 11.87 -24.78 31.39
CA VAL A 1019 13.33 -24.83 31.65
C VAL A 1019 14.05 -23.55 31.18
N THR A 1020 13.50 -22.84 30.19
CA THR A 1020 14.08 -21.61 29.63
C THR A 1020 13.57 -20.34 30.29
N GLU A 1021 12.33 -20.34 30.80
CA GLU A 1021 11.76 -19.24 31.58
C GLU A 1021 12.61 -18.91 32.83
N HIS A 1022 13.19 -19.94 33.48
CA HIS A 1022 14.10 -19.79 34.61
C HIS A 1022 15.53 -19.36 34.25
N LYS A 1023 15.88 -19.23 32.96
CA LYS A 1023 17.20 -18.79 32.45
C LYS A 1023 17.06 -17.62 31.47
N ALA A 1024 16.20 -16.66 31.84
CA ALA A 1024 15.62 -15.57 31.05
C ALA A 1024 16.55 -14.64 30.22
N TYR A 1025 17.87 -14.86 30.17
CA TYR A 1025 18.78 -13.90 29.54
C TYR A 1025 19.78 -14.42 28.50
N MET A 1026 19.93 -15.73 28.28
CA MET A 1026 20.99 -16.20 27.36
C MET A 1026 20.69 -17.43 26.49
N MET A 1027 19.59 -18.17 26.70
CA MET A 1027 19.31 -19.34 25.85
C MET A 1027 18.11 -19.11 24.94
N ARG A 1028 18.39 -18.98 23.64
CA ARG A 1028 17.40 -19.19 22.58
C ARG A 1028 16.79 -20.58 22.80
N VAL A 1029 15.47 -20.71 23.00
CA VAL A 1029 14.84 -22.01 22.74
C VAL A 1029 15.16 -22.29 21.27
N ARG A 1030 15.97 -23.32 21.00
CA ARG A 1030 16.20 -23.80 19.63
C ARG A 1030 14.87 -24.35 19.15
N GLY A 1031 14.09 -23.49 18.50
CA GLY A 1031 12.83 -23.84 17.87
C GLY A 1031 13.06 -24.56 16.53
N PRO A 1032 11.99 -24.77 15.75
CA PRO A 1032 12.07 -25.43 14.45
C PRO A 1032 12.87 -24.66 13.38
N PHE A 1033 13.25 -23.41 13.64
CA PHE A 1033 13.85 -22.49 12.68
C PHE A 1033 15.01 -21.71 13.30
N GLU A 1034 16.06 -21.46 12.51
CA GLU A 1034 17.14 -20.53 12.86
C GLU A 1034 17.41 -19.55 11.71
N GLY A 1035 17.64 -18.28 12.06
CA GLY A 1035 17.93 -17.20 11.09
C GLY A 1035 16.77 -16.87 10.15
N ILE A 1036 17.00 -15.85 9.33
CA ILE A 1036 16.23 -15.62 8.09
C ILE A 1036 17.23 -15.37 6.99
N ARG A 1037 16.99 -16.00 5.85
CA ARG A 1037 17.75 -15.79 4.63
C ARG A 1037 17.27 -14.54 3.88
N TYR A 1038 15.97 -14.44 3.63
CA TYR A 1038 15.32 -13.32 2.94
C TYR A 1038 13.82 -13.24 3.26
N VAL A 1039 13.17 -12.13 2.87
CA VAL A 1039 11.71 -11.96 2.94
C VAL A 1039 11.15 -12.06 1.52
N ALA A 1040 10.44 -13.16 1.23
CA ALA A 1040 9.82 -13.40 -0.06
C ALA A 1040 8.54 -12.57 -0.24
N LYS A 1041 8.36 -12.02 -1.44
CA LYS A 1041 7.21 -11.24 -1.91
C LYS A 1041 6.72 -11.82 -3.24
N PRO A 1042 6.06 -13.00 -3.24
CA PRO A 1042 5.75 -13.72 -4.47
C PRO A 1042 4.82 -12.87 -5.36
N PRO A 1043 5.17 -12.55 -6.61
CA PRO A 1043 4.41 -11.60 -7.45
C PRO A 1043 2.92 -11.91 -7.60
N MET A 1044 2.55 -13.20 -7.60
CA MET A 1044 1.16 -13.67 -7.70
C MET A 1044 0.30 -13.40 -6.46
N LEU A 1045 0.91 -13.05 -5.33
CA LEU A 1045 0.29 -12.81 -4.02
C LEU A 1045 0.39 -11.33 -3.61
N GLN A 1046 0.60 -10.43 -4.57
CA GLN A 1046 0.75 -9.00 -4.31
C GLN A 1046 -0.48 -8.22 -4.76
N ALA A 1047 -0.83 -7.20 -3.98
CA ALA A 1047 -1.92 -6.28 -4.29
C ALA A 1047 -1.60 -5.42 -5.52
N ASP A 1048 -2.67 -4.96 -6.15
CA ASP A 1048 -2.62 -4.08 -7.31
C ASP A 1048 -2.55 -2.59 -6.97
N ASP A 1049 -2.68 -2.20 -5.70
CA ASP A 1049 -2.73 -0.78 -5.30
C ASP A 1049 -1.38 -0.07 -5.43
N THR A 1050 -1.29 0.84 -6.41
CA THR A 1050 -0.11 1.69 -6.69
C THR A 1050 -0.12 2.99 -5.90
N GLY A 1051 -1.10 3.19 -5.00
CA GLY A 1051 -1.21 4.38 -4.19
C GLY A 1051 -0.07 4.57 -3.18
N GLU A 1052 0.12 5.83 -2.78
CA GLU A 1052 1.05 6.26 -1.71
C GLU A 1052 0.56 5.92 -0.28
N GLN A 1053 -0.25 4.87 -0.12
CA GLN A 1053 -0.78 4.51 1.20
C GLN A 1053 0.32 3.87 2.07
N PRO A 1054 0.42 4.25 3.36
CA PRO A 1054 1.29 3.57 4.30
C PRO A 1054 0.91 2.09 4.45
N VAL A 1055 1.89 1.26 4.84
CA VAL A 1055 1.66 -0.17 5.04
C VAL A 1055 1.06 -0.45 6.41
N LEU A 1056 -0.06 -1.16 6.45
CA LEU A 1056 -0.56 -1.89 7.61
C LEU A 1056 -0.12 -3.34 7.51
N LEU A 1057 0.68 -3.82 8.47
CA LEU A 1057 1.13 -5.20 8.51
C LEU A 1057 0.30 -6.02 9.49
N VAL A 1058 -0.38 -7.06 8.99
CA VAL A 1058 -1.09 -8.06 9.78
C VAL A 1058 -0.16 -9.25 10.02
N LEU A 1059 0.22 -9.46 11.27
CA LEU A 1059 1.24 -10.41 11.71
C LEU A 1059 0.58 -11.65 12.32
N PHE A 1060 0.89 -12.82 11.76
CA PHE A 1060 0.69 -14.11 12.41
C PHE A 1060 2.08 -14.60 12.86
N PRO A 1061 2.57 -14.19 14.05
CA PRO A 1061 3.92 -14.47 14.48
C PRO A 1061 4.15 -15.97 14.70
N THR A 1062 5.42 -16.34 14.81
CA THR A 1062 5.84 -17.69 15.20
C THR A 1062 6.71 -17.62 16.45
N PHE A 1063 7.08 -18.77 17.00
CA PHE A 1063 8.04 -18.88 18.11
C PHE A 1063 9.49 -18.54 17.73
N ASN A 1064 9.69 -17.67 16.74
CA ASN A 1064 10.99 -17.19 16.29
C ASN A 1064 10.91 -15.67 16.05
N LYS A 1065 11.53 -14.92 16.97
CA LYS A 1065 11.61 -13.45 16.92
C LYS A 1065 12.28 -12.95 15.63
N GLU A 1066 13.34 -13.62 15.18
CA GLU A 1066 14.10 -13.21 14.00
C GLU A 1066 13.16 -13.17 12.79
N ARG A 1067 12.31 -14.19 12.59
CA ARG A 1067 11.33 -14.27 11.49
C ARG A 1067 10.44 -13.03 11.38
N THR A 1068 9.89 -12.59 12.50
CA THR A 1068 9.05 -11.39 12.56
C THR A 1068 9.87 -10.11 12.39
N ASP A 1069 11.00 -10.00 13.09
CA ASP A 1069 11.91 -8.86 13.04
C ASP A 1069 12.42 -8.58 11.61
N GLY A 1070 12.72 -9.64 10.85
CA GLY A 1070 13.14 -9.49 9.45
C GLY A 1070 12.06 -8.94 8.54
N VAL A 1071 10.78 -9.30 8.73
CA VAL A 1071 9.67 -8.70 7.98
C VAL A 1071 9.47 -7.24 8.37
N LEU A 1072 9.54 -6.94 9.67
CA LEU A 1072 9.43 -5.57 10.18
C LEU A 1072 10.55 -4.67 9.63
N ALA A 1073 11.78 -5.17 9.57
CA ALA A 1073 12.92 -4.43 9.03
C ALA A 1073 12.84 -4.21 7.51
N ASP A 1074 12.27 -5.17 6.77
CA ASP A 1074 12.14 -5.13 5.31
C ASP A 1074 11.00 -4.21 4.85
N LEU A 1075 9.85 -4.27 5.54
CA LEU A 1075 8.65 -3.49 5.20
C LEU A 1075 8.56 -2.13 5.92
N ASN A 1076 9.13 -2.00 7.13
CA ASN A 1076 9.03 -0.81 7.98
C ASN A 1076 7.57 -0.26 8.08
N PRO A 1077 6.60 -1.10 8.51
CA PRO A 1077 5.18 -0.77 8.43
C PRO A 1077 4.80 0.42 9.31
N ALA A 1078 3.79 1.17 8.88
CA ALA A 1078 3.27 2.31 9.64
C ALA A 1078 2.41 1.87 10.82
N GLU A 1079 1.64 0.80 10.62
CA GLU A 1079 0.75 0.21 11.62
C GLU A 1079 0.93 -1.30 11.65
N ARG A 1080 0.68 -1.90 12.81
CA ARG A 1080 0.82 -3.34 13.02
C ARG A 1080 -0.37 -3.90 13.78
N ILE A 1081 -0.88 -5.03 13.31
CA ILE A 1081 -1.90 -5.82 13.99
C ILE A 1081 -1.35 -7.22 14.22
N TRP A 1082 -1.33 -7.66 15.48
CA TRP A 1082 -0.80 -8.96 15.90
C TRP A 1082 -1.93 -9.97 16.15
N PHE A 1083 -1.91 -11.11 15.47
CA PHE A 1083 -2.81 -12.23 15.73
C PHE A 1083 -2.07 -13.39 16.37
N PHE A 1084 -2.21 -13.55 17.68
CA PHE A 1084 -1.66 -14.71 18.40
C PHE A 1084 -2.59 -15.91 18.25
N GLY A 1085 -1.98 -17.08 18.01
CA GLY A 1085 -2.68 -18.31 17.71
C GLY A 1085 -3.30 -18.94 18.94
N GLU A 1086 -4.64 -19.01 18.99
CA GLU A 1086 -5.35 -19.82 19.98
C GLU A 1086 -5.34 -21.29 19.52
N PRO A 1087 -4.69 -22.21 20.26
CA PRO A 1087 -4.59 -23.62 19.88
C PRO A 1087 -5.96 -24.31 19.91
N HIS A 1088 -6.12 -25.38 19.12
CA HIS A 1088 -7.35 -26.18 19.10
C HIS A 1088 -7.65 -26.80 20.48
N ASP A 1089 -6.66 -27.48 21.06
CA ASP A 1089 -6.70 -27.99 22.42
C ASP A 1089 -6.08 -26.96 23.38
N LEU A 1090 -6.94 -26.10 23.91
CA LEU A 1090 -6.59 -25.03 24.85
C LEU A 1090 -6.01 -25.56 26.15
N GLU A 1091 -6.53 -26.65 26.70
CA GLU A 1091 -6.07 -27.18 27.99
C GLU A 1091 -4.63 -27.68 27.89
N LYS A 1092 -4.30 -28.41 26.83
CA LYS A 1092 -2.95 -28.97 26.63
C LYS A 1092 -1.93 -27.92 26.17
N ASN A 1093 -2.36 -26.89 25.46
CA ASN A 1093 -1.45 -26.01 24.72
C ASN A 1093 -1.51 -24.52 25.09
N LEU A 1094 -2.15 -24.16 26.21
CA LEU A 1094 -2.27 -22.77 26.66
C LEU A 1094 -0.92 -22.02 26.71
N TYR A 1095 0.15 -22.70 27.14
CA TYR A 1095 1.51 -22.16 27.24
C TYR A 1095 2.02 -21.55 25.91
N ARG A 1096 1.52 -22.04 24.77
CA ARG A 1096 1.96 -21.57 23.45
C ARG A 1096 1.55 -20.12 23.19
N ILE A 1097 0.41 -19.67 23.71
CA ILE A 1097 -0.05 -18.28 23.60
C ILE A 1097 0.94 -17.37 24.31
N GLU A 1098 1.28 -17.71 25.56
CA GLU A 1098 2.20 -16.92 26.38
C GLU A 1098 3.63 -16.94 25.81
N MET A 1099 4.06 -18.08 25.28
CA MET A 1099 5.32 -18.18 24.53
C MET A 1099 5.33 -17.27 23.30
N GLU A 1100 4.30 -17.31 22.45
CA GLU A 1100 4.18 -16.45 21.26
C GLU A 1100 4.24 -14.95 21.64
N LYS A 1101 3.50 -14.54 22.67
CA LYS A 1101 3.53 -13.18 23.20
C LYS A 1101 4.91 -12.81 23.72
N SER A 1102 5.58 -13.69 24.46
CA SER A 1102 6.93 -13.45 25.00
C SER A 1102 7.97 -13.25 23.89
N TYR A 1103 7.89 -14.00 22.80
CA TYR A 1103 8.77 -13.83 21.64
C TYR A 1103 8.49 -12.53 20.87
N ALA A 1104 7.23 -12.11 20.81
CA ALA A 1104 6.81 -10.88 20.15
C ALA A 1104 7.05 -9.63 20.99
N ALA A 1105 7.01 -9.71 22.32
CA ALA A 1105 7.07 -8.56 23.24
C ALA A 1105 8.22 -7.57 22.96
N PRO A 1106 9.45 -8.00 22.60
CA PRO A 1106 10.53 -7.06 22.27
C PRO A 1106 10.33 -6.28 20.96
N LEU A 1107 9.33 -6.66 20.14
CA LEU A 1107 9.04 -6.08 18.82
C LEU A 1107 7.73 -5.28 18.81
N ILE A 1108 6.87 -5.44 19.82
CA ILE A 1108 5.58 -4.74 19.94
C ILE A 1108 5.82 -3.32 20.44
N CYS A 1109 5.20 -2.32 19.79
CA CYS A 1109 5.14 -0.96 20.35
C CYS A 1109 3.81 -0.70 21.06
N PRO A 1110 3.73 0.29 21.97
CA PRO A 1110 2.50 0.60 22.71
C PRO A 1110 1.26 0.90 21.85
N GLU A 1111 1.45 1.33 20.60
CA GLU A 1111 0.38 1.69 19.67
C GLU A 1111 -0.17 0.49 18.89
N ASP A 1112 0.52 -0.65 18.94
CA ASP A 1112 0.14 -1.84 18.19
C ASP A 1112 -1.14 -2.46 18.73
N LYS A 1113 -1.99 -2.93 17.82
CA LYS A 1113 -3.22 -3.65 18.17
C LYS A 1113 -2.97 -5.14 18.12
N TRP A 1114 -3.70 -5.90 18.94
CA TRP A 1114 -3.58 -7.34 18.92
C TRP A 1114 -4.92 -8.04 19.20
N SER A 1115 -5.01 -9.31 18.78
CA SER A 1115 -6.13 -10.20 19.07
C SER A 1115 -5.64 -11.65 19.21
N LEU A 1116 -6.40 -12.46 19.96
CA LEU A 1116 -6.33 -13.92 19.84
C LEU A 1116 -7.18 -14.38 18.66
N LEU A 1117 -6.70 -15.40 17.96
CA LEU A 1117 -7.41 -16.00 16.84
C LEU A 1117 -7.08 -17.48 16.75
N THR A 1118 -8.11 -18.31 16.64
CA THR A 1118 -7.94 -19.76 16.51
C THR A 1118 -7.00 -20.17 15.38
N THR A 1119 -6.19 -21.19 15.67
CA THR A 1119 -5.27 -21.86 14.75
C THR A 1119 -5.93 -22.99 13.96
N PHE A 1120 -7.21 -23.26 14.21
CA PHE A 1120 -7.92 -24.40 13.63
C PHE A 1120 -9.02 -23.97 12.67
N ASP A 1121 -9.84 -22.97 13.04
CA ASP A 1121 -10.94 -22.50 12.17
C ASP A 1121 -10.51 -21.35 11.24
N TYR A 1122 -10.20 -21.69 9.99
CA TYR A 1122 -9.81 -20.73 8.95
C TYR A 1122 -10.86 -19.64 8.68
N ARG A 1123 -12.14 -19.89 9.00
CA ARG A 1123 -13.23 -18.93 8.80
C ARG A 1123 -13.09 -17.74 9.74
N LYS A 1124 -12.59 -17.96 10.96
CA LYS A 1124 -12.30 -16.86 11.90
C LYS A 1124 -11.23 -15.93 11.35
N THR A 1125 -10.21 -16.46 10.68
CA THR A 1125 -9.21 -15.65 9.96
C THR A 1125 -9.85 -14.82 8.85
N LEU A 1126 -10.76 -15.39 8.06
CA LEU A 1126 -11.48 -14.65 7.02
C LEU A 1126 -12.33 -13.51 7.61
N LEU A 1127 -13.01 -13.74 8.73
CA LEU A 1127 -13.80 -12.71 9.42
C LEU A 1127 -12.92 -11.58 9.93
N ALA A 1128 -11.84 -11.92 10.66
CA ALA A 1128 -10.94 -10.92 11.23
C ALA A 1128 -10.27 -10.06 10.15
N LEU A 1129 -9.80 -10.67 9.06
CA LEU A 1129 -9.24 -9.93 7.92
C LEU A 1129 -10.31 -9.08 7.21
N GLY A 1130 -11.54 -9.56 7.10
CA GLY A 1130 -12.68 -8.78 6.59
C GLY A 1130 -12.98 -7.55 7.43
N GLY A 1131 -12.92 -7.66 8.77
CA GLY A 1131 -13.08 -6.53 9.69
C GLY A 1131 -11.93 -5.52 9.59
N ILE A 1132 -10.68 -5.99 9.52
CA ILE A 1132 -9.51 -5.12 9.29
C ILE A 1132 -9.65 -4.38 7.95
N TYR A 1133 -10.00 -5.09 6.89
CA TYR A 1133 -10.17 -4.48 5.57
C TYR A 1133 -11.34 -3.50 5.52
N ALA A 1134 -12.40 -3.72 6.30
CA ALA A 1134 -13.48 -2.75 6.48
C ALA A 1134 -12.99 -1.45 7.12
N GLU A 1135 -12.12 -1.56 8.12
CA GLU A 1135 -11.66 -0.44 8.94
C GLU A 1135 -10.50 0.35 8.32
N TYR A 1136 -9.52 -0.32 7.68
CA TYR A 1136 -8.23 0.30 7.35
C TYR A 1136 -7.92 0.48 5.86
N ARG A 1137 -8.64 -0.16 4.93
CA ARG A 1137 -8.27 -0.20 3.50
C ARG A 1137 -8.12 1.16 2.80
N PHE A 1138 -8.77 2.21 3.32
CA PHE A 1138 -8.73 3.54 2.72
C PHE A 1138 -7.51 4.34 3.16
N ASP A 1139 -6.97 4.01 4.32
CA ASP A 1139 -5.84 4.69 4.93
C ASP A 1139 -4.54 3.90 4.73
N TYR A 1140 -4.62 2.57 4.56
CA TYR A 1140 -3.47 1.68 4.52
C TYR A 1140 -3.54 0.63 3.42
N ARG A 1141 -2.36 0.34 2.86
CA ARG A 1141 -2.12 -0.87 2.09
C ARG A 1141 -1.94 -2.05 3.03
N ILE A 1142 -2.81 -3.04 2.92
CA ILE A 1142 -2.82 -4.19 3.81
C ILE A 1142 -1.85 -5.26 3.30
N VAL A 1143 -0.87 -5.59 4.14
CA VAL A 1143 0.10 -6.67 3.92
C VAL A 1143 -0.06 -7.72 5.01
N ILE A 1144 -0.07 -9.00 4.64
CA ILE A 1144 -0.29 -10.11 5.54
C ILE A 1144 0.98 -10.97 5.63
N MET A 1145 1.40 -11.32 6.84
CA MET A 1145 2.46 -12.29 7.12
C MET A 1145 1.83 -13.57 7.70
N PRO A 1146 1.41 -14.56 6.87
CA PRO A 1146 0.61 -15.70 7.32
C PRO A 1146 1.48 -16.87 7.83
N HIS A 1147 2.34 -16.63 8.81
CA HIS A 1147 3.25 -17.66 9.36
C HIS A 1147 2.67 -18.49 10.50
N GLY A 1148 1.42 -18.25 10.89
CA GLY A 1148 0.71 -19.06 11.87
C GLY A 1148 0.42 -20.49 11.37
N SER A 1149 -0.73 -21.02 11.77
CA SER A 1149 -1.18 -22.37 11.40
C SER A 1149 -1.53 -22.51 9.91
N LYS A 1150 -1.60 -23.76 9.41
CA LYS A 1150 -2.05 -24.05 8.03
C LYS A 1150 -3.47 -23.58 7.77
N ALA A 1151 -4.37 -23.70 8.75
CA ALA A 1151 -5.74 -23.20 8.64
C ALA A 1151 -5.79 -21.67 8.56
N GLN A 1152 -5.00 -20.96 9.37
CA GLN A 1152 -4.88 -19.50 9.25
C GLN A 1152 -4.28 -19.09 7.89
N THR A 1153 -3.26 -19.80 7.39
CA THR A 1153 -2.71 -19.57 6.04
C THR A 1153 -3.76 -19.79 4.95
N LEU A 1154 -4.62 -20.82 5.08
CA LEU A 1154 -5.75 -21.04 4.16
C LEU A 1154 -6.74 -19.87 4.19
N GLY A 1155 -7.15 -19.43 5.39
CA GLY A 1155 -8.04 -18.29 5.56
C GLY A 1155 -7.48 -17.01 4.93
N ALA A 1156 -6.18 -16.76 5.12
CA ALA A 1156 -5.49 -15.64 4.48
C ALA A 1156 -5.45 -15.75 2.95
N ASN A 1157 -5.26 -16.96 2.38
CA ASN A 1157 -5.24 -17.16 0.93
C ASN A 1157 -6.63 -16.99 0.29
N LEU A 1158 -7.69 -17.49 0.93
CA LEU A 1158 -9.06 -17.23 0.51
C LEU A 1158 -9.40 -15.72 0.57
N PHE A 1159 -8.88 -15.03 1.59
CA PHE A 1159 -8.99 -13.58 1.69
C PHE A 1159 -8.29 -12.87 0.52
N ALA A 1160 -7.02 -13.19 0.25
CA ALA A 1160 -6.26 -12.60 -0.84
C ALA A 1160 -6.79 -12.94 -2.24
N ALA A 1161 -7.54 -14.05 -2.41
CA ALA A 1161 -8.21 -14.36 -3.66
C ALA A 1161 -9.41 -13.44 -3.98
N THR A 1162 -9.93 -12.75 -2.94
CA THR A 1162 -11.17 -11.97 -2.98
C THR A 1162 -10.96 -10.48 -2.68
N HIS A 1163 -9.81 -10.12 -2.11
CA HIS A 1163 -9.45 -8.77 -1.67
C HIS A 1163 -8.10 -8.32 -2.24
N GLU A 1164 -7.94 -7.01 -2.38
CA GLU A 1164 -6.66 -6.40 -2.78
C GLU A 1164 -5.72 -6.36 -1.56
N THR A 1165 -4.93 -7.42 -1.39
CA THR A 1165 -3.91 -7.53 -0.33
C THR A 1165 -2.62 -8.15 -0.81
N SER A 1166 -1.53 -7.79 -0.15
CA SER A 1166 -0.21 -8.38 -0.38
C SER A 1166 0.13 -9.41 0.69
N MET A 1167 0.92 -10.43 0.34
CA MET A 1167 1.48 -11.38 1.30
C MET A 1167 3.01 -11.39 1.28
N VAL A 1168 3.62 -11.56 2.46
CA VAL A 1168 5.07 -11.65 2.62
C VAL A 1168 5.46 -12.85 3.48
N PHE A 1169 6.63 -13.43 3.19
CA PHE A 1169 7.11 -14.64 3.85
C PHE A 1169 8.58 -14.54 4.22
N ALA A 1170 8.89 -14.38 5.51
CA ALA A 1170 10.23 -14.62 6.04
C ALA A 1170 10.67 -16.09 5.87
N MET A 1171 11.71 -16.30 5.05
CA MET A 1171 12.27 -17.62 4.76
C MET A 1171 13.41 -17.94 5.74
N PRO A 1172 13.29 -19.01 6.57
CA PRO A 1172 14.29 -19.30 7.60
C PRO A 1172 15.63 -19.70 6.98
N GLN A 1173 16.72 -19.35 7.66
CA GLN A 1173 18.06 -19.72 7.20
C GLN A 1173 18.32 -21.19 7.41
N GLU A 1174 17.82 -21.83 8.47
CA GLU A 1174 17.87 -23.26 8.75
C GLU A 1174 16.56 -23.77 9.36
N TYR A 1175 16.24 -25.04 9.12
CA TYR A 1175 15.17 -25.79 9.76
C TYR A 1175 15.78 -26.90 10.62
N ASN A 1176 15.12 -27.25 11.73
CA ASN A 1176 15.48 -28.37 12.57
C ASN A 1176 14.41 -29.49 12.45
N PRO A 1177 14.63 -30.54 11.64
CA PRO A 1177 13.64 -31.59 11.41
C PRO A 1177 13.19 -32.31 12.69
N ASP A 1178 14.07 -32.44 13.68
CA ASP A 1178 13.79 -33.16 14.92
C ASP A 1178 12.90 -32.37 15.91
N LYS A 1179 12.70 -31.07 15.66
CA LYS A 1179 11.98 -30.13 16.53
C LYS A 1179 10.74 -29.51 15.88
N TYR A 1180 10.06 -30.27 15.02
CA TYR A 1180 8.89 -29.78 14.28
C TYR A 1180 7.56 -30.26 14.88
N SER A 1181 7.04 -31.40 14.43
CA SER A 1181 5.83 -32.01 14.97
C SER A 1181 5.96 -33.54 14.96
N LYS A 1182 5.31 -34.20 15.92
CA LYS A 1182 5.33 -35.67 16.07
C LYS A 1182 3.92 -36.22 16.22
N GLY A 1183 3.74 -37.46 15.77
CA GLY A 1183 2.46 -38.15 15.79
C GLY A 1183 1.39 -37.48 14.92
N CYS A 1184 0.18 -38.03 14.96
CA CYS A 1184 -1.00 -37.47 14.31
C CYS A 1184 -2.24 -37.86 15.10
N ILE A 1185 -3.01 -36.86 15.54
CA ILE A 1185 -4.26 -37.09 16.29
C ILE A 1185 -5.37 -37.48 15.32
N GLN A 1186 -5.56 -36.65 14.29
CA GLN A 1186 -6.70 -36.75 13.39
C GLN A 1186 -6.35 -36.18 12.03
N VAL A 1187 -6.93 -36.77 10.98
CA VAL A 1187 -6.92 -36.20 9.64
C VAL A 1187 -8.25 -35.50 9.38
N TRP A 1188 -8.16 -34.23 9.00
CA TRP A 1188 -9.26 -33.33 8.71
C TRP A 1188 -9.34 -33.05 7.21
N ALA A 1189 -10.56 -32.81 6.73
CA ALA A 1189 -10.84 -32.37 5.37
C ALA A 1189 -11.66 -31.07 5.37
N ILE A 1190 -11.44 -30.26 4.34
CA ILE A 1190 -12.21 -29.04 4.06
C ILE A 1190 -12.70 -29.13 2.60
N PRO A 1191 -13.93 -29.61 2.36
CA PRO A 1191 -14.57 -29.56 1.05
C PRO A 1191 -14.93 -28.11 0.72
N LEU A 1192 -14.07 -27.43 -0.05
CA LEU A 1192 -14.29 -26.04 -0.48
C LEU A 1192 -15.28 -25.97 -1.66
N GLY A 1193 -15.46 -27.06 -2.39
CA GLY A 1193 -16.34 -27.13 -3.54
C GLY A 1193 -15.71 -26.51 -4.78
N GLU A 1194 -16.55 -26.03 -5.69
CA GLU A 1194 -16.12 -25.43 -6.95
C GLU A 1194 -15.45 -24.07 -6.71
N THR A 1195 -14.17 -23.95 -7.08
CA THR A 1195 -13.31 -22.82 -6.73
C THR A 1195 -13.77 -21.49 -7.33
N ALA A 1196 -14.25 -21.47 -8.58
CA ALA A 1196 -14.68 -20.22 -9.20
C ALA A 1196 -15.95 -19.67 -8.51
N GLY A 1197 -16.95 -20.52 -8.27
CA GLY A 1197 -18.17 -20.19 -7.55
C GLY A 1197 -17.93 -19.81 -6.09
N LEU A 1198 -16.97 -20.46 -5.40
CA LEU A 1198 -16.55 -20.08 -4.05
C LEU A 1198 -15.97 -18.66 -4.02
N VAL A 1199 -15.00 -18.38 -4.90
CA VAL A 1199 -14.34 -17.07 -4.98
C VAL A 1199 -15.36 -16.00 -5.36
N GLU A 1200 -16.26 -16.29 -6.30
CA GLU A 1200 -17.30 -15.36 -6.74
C GLU A 1200 -18.30 -15.05 -5.62
N LYS A 1201 -18.78 -16.07 -4.91
CA LYS A 1201 -19.66 -15.90 -3.75
C LYS A 1201 -19.03 -14.98 -2.69
N LEU A 1202 -17.75 -15.15 -2.41
CA LEU A 1202 -17.03 -14.29 -1.47
C LEU A 1202 -16.84 -12.87 -2.01
N ARG A 1203 -16.54 -12.68 -3.31
CA ARG A 1203 -16.47 -11.35 -3.94
C ARG A 1203 -17.80 -10.60 -3.86
N LEU A 1204 -18.91 -11.28 -4.15
CA LEU A 1204 -20.26 -10.70 -4.01
C LEU A 1204 -20.57 -10.32 -2.56
N ALA A 1205 -20.18 -11.15 -1.58
CA ALA A 1205 -20.37 -10.85 -0.16
C ALA A 1205 -19.55 -9.63 0.30
N ARG A 1206 -18.33 -9.46 -0.22
CA ARG A 1206 -17.51 -8.24 -0.05
C ARG A 1206 -18.24 -7.00 -0.58
N ALA A 1207 -18.88 -7.11 -1.74
CA ALA A 1207 -19.59 -6.00 -2.37
C ALA A 1207 -20.89 -5.64 -1.61
N LEU A 1208 -21.64 -6.65 -1.14
CA LEU A 1208 -22.92 -6.47 -0.44
C LEU A 1208 -22.76 -6.05 1.02
N GLY A 1209 -21.64 -6.34 1.69
CA GLY A 1209 -21.37 -5.96 3.10
C GLY A 1209 -21.24 -4.46 3.37
N ARG A 1210 -21.48 -3.63 2.36
CA ARG A 1210 -21.47 -2.17 2.44
C ARG A 1210 -22.88 -1.58 2.66
N ARG A 1211 -23.91 -2.41 2.84
CA ARG A 1211 -25.31 -2.03 3.10
C ARG A 1211 -25.57 -1.73 4.57
#